data_AF-A0A2V8HKJ7-F1
#
_entry.id   AF-A0A2V8HKJ7-F1
#
_cell.length_a   1.000
_cell.length_b   1.000
_cell.length_c   1.000
_cell.angle_alpha   90.00
_cell.angle_beta   90.00
_cell.angle_gamma   90.00
#
_symmetry.space_group_name_H-M   'P 1'
#
loop_
_entity.id
_entity.type
_entity.pdbx_description
1 polymer ?
#
loop_
_entity_poly.entity_id
_entity_poly.type
_entity_poly.pdbx_seq_one_letter_code
_entity_poly.pdbx_strand_id
1 'polypeptide(L)'
;MTRDEERARVWRSLGATPQETDELLSYAEDGFDRSVTREPQTFPLEDEPFVAAWAEYVADSIGQGAVPALAKRLVQFGFPVAAGISETDSYRAATRRGAVDGQRAMTALALRDPAGIRMFLHQTAAGRIPVIVARHRGDFETLVCALTRRNEPVPVAPSIGACMVAGYNNWDRVARLRHHMNFTELLADKSRYQDRFILLSEGPYSATPAGALGLEPTSWLALSRIIRLEHECTHYFTRRVLGSMNNRLFDELIADYMGIVLATGRFRADWLLRFMGLEGFPAYREEGRLAHYRGTPPLSSGAFRILQRAVVQGASNLERFDAAMDGDVSLTGEGAHRILALAHGTLEDLASGMFEVLREPIDAADLAACLLIGQRGTETLLAVLASTGLVSACNGRYSLTGLGREYFLPDSPFFKGALFQTLSADTMEMIRTARLQDGPTRPQTTCWLAGRVEHPREQGRRMHAHTFAAATAFAGDPLFAAIAHSLDVAGGVGTFSIALARRHPHLQCTVMDLPAMAAEARGYIDRLGVTSQVRFIDRNMFAEPWDRDCDAVVFSNVFHDWEEFRCAELACRAYDVLPAGGRVFVNEVLLDDTKDGPLGAALFSASMLLNTEGRQYAFSELDALLRRAGFEDIECRRSFGYYSLISAIKPLQARPRMRQQGSMQ
;
A
#
# COMPACT_ATOMS: atom_id res chain seq x y z
N MET A 1 6.02 -14.18 -12.09
CA MET A 1 5.42 -13.27 -13.08
C MET A 1 6.01 -11.89 -12.85
N THR A 2 6.35 -11.14 -13.89
CA THR A 2 6.95 -9.79 -13.74
C THR A 2 5.86 -8.72 -13.60
N ARG A 3 6.17 -7.58 -12.96
CA ARG A 3 5.25 -6.44 -12.79
C ARG A 3 4.65 -5.94 -14.12
N ASP A 4 5.39 -6.05 -15.21
CA ASP A 4 4.90 -5.65 -16.53
C ASP A 4 3.93 -6.68 -17.12
N GLU A 5 4.08 -7.98 -16.84
CA GLU A 5 3.11 -9.00 -17.24
C GLU A 5 1.76 -8.85 -16.54
N GLU A 6 1.75 -8.33 -15.31
CA GLU A 6 0.54 -8.03 -14.51
C GLU A 6 -0.22 -6.84 -15.09
N ARG A 7 0.48 -5.73 -15.29
CA ARG A 7 -0.08 -4.53 -15.93
C ARG A 7 -0.58 -4.84 -17.35
N ALA A 8 0.13 -5.69 -18.09
CA ALA A 8 -0.26 -6.12 -19.43
C ALA A 8 -1.65 -6.80 -19.45
N ARG A 9 -1.96 -7.60 -18.42
CA ARG A 9 -3.25 -8.30 -18.35
C ARG A 9 -4.42 -7.36 -18.13
N VAL A 10 -4.25 -6.31 -17.33
CA VAL A 10 -5.31 -5.31 -17.12
C VAL A 10 -5.64 -4.63 -18.45
N TRP A 11 -4.63 -4.20 -19.20
CA TRP A 11 -4.83 -3.61 -20.53
C TRP A 11 -5.55 -4.56 -21.49
N ARG A 12 -5.16 -5.84 -21.52
CA ARG A 12 -5.86 -6.87 -22.32
C ARG A 12 -7.30 -7.09 -21.88
N SER A 13 -7.59 -7.07 -20.57
CA SER A 13 -8.95 -7.21 -20.03
C SER A 13 -9.86 -6.05 -20.46
N LEU A 14 -9.28 -4.85 -20.64
CA LEU A 14 -9.96 -3.69 -21.20
C LEU A 14 -10.10 -3.74 -22.73
N GLY A 15 -9.57 -4.78 -23.37
CA GLY A 15 -9.67 -5.06 -24.80
C GLY A 15 -8.45 -4.65 -25.63
N ALA A 16 -7.29 -4.39 -25.02
CA ALA A 16 -6.07 -4.09 -25.78
C ALA A 16 -5.53 -5.33 -26.51
N THR A 17 -5.11 -5.12 -27.76
CA THR A 17 -4.26 -6.06 -28.50
C THR A 17 -2.86 -6.11 -27.89
N PRO A 18 -2.02 -7.11 -28.24
CA PRO A 18 -0.64 -7.17 -27.75
C PRO A 18 0.17 -5.90 -28.04
N GLN A 19 0.04 -5.34 -29.25
CA GLN A 19 0.75 -4.12 -29.64
C GLN A 19 0.29 -2.89 -28.83
N GLU A 20 -1.03 -2.73 -28.63
CA GLU A 20 -1.57 -1.64 -27.80
C GLU A 20 -1.21 -1.82 -26.32
N THR A 21 -1.07 -3.07 -25.86
CA THR A 21 -0.66 -3.38 -24.48
C THR A 21 0.75 -2.88 -24.21
N ASP A 22 1.71 -3.19 -25.10
CA ASP A 22 3.09 -2.74 -24.95
C ASP A 22 3.20 -1.20 -25.00
N GLU A 23 2.40 -0.59 -25.87
CA GLU A 23 2.28 0.87 -25.98
C GLU A 23 1.74 1.50 -24.67
N LEU A 24 0.68 0.93 -24.10
CA LEU A 24 0.07 1.40 -22.86
C LEU A 24 0.94 1.17 -21.63
N LEU A 25 1.71 0.07 -21.58
CA LEU A 25 2.66 -0.18 -20.50
C LEU A 25 3.74 0.89 -20.43
N SER A 26 4.32 1.23 -21.58
CA SER A 26 5.33 2.30 -21.72
C SER A 26 4.73 3.67 -21.36
N TYR A 27 3.50 3.94 -21.80
CA TYR A 27 2.78 5.16 -21.46
C TYR A 27 2.46 5.30 -19.96
N ALA A 28 2.00 4.21 -19.33
CA ALA A 28 1.47 4.21 -17.97
C ALA A 28 2.52 4.05 -16.88
N GLU A 29 3.81 3.98 -17.22
CA GLU A 29 4.85 4.16 -16.21
C GLU A 29 4.62 5.47 -15.47
N ASP A 30 4.66 5.46 -14.14
CA ASP A 30 4.62 6.67 -13.32
C ASP A 30 6.03 7.05 -12.85
N GLY A 31 6.19 8.29 -12.41
CA GLY A 31 7.48 8.80 -11.96
C GLY A 31 7.65 8.80 -10.45
N PHE A 32 6.74 8.19 -9.68
CA PHE A 32 6.75 8.31 -8.22
C PHE A 32 7.85 7.46 -7.60
N ASP A 33 8.73 8.10 -6.84
CA ASP A 33 9.71 7.44 -6.00
C ASP A 33 9.07 7.02 -4.67
N ARG A 34 8.55 5.79 -4.66
CA ARG A 34 7.90 5.18 -3.49
C ARG A 34 8.90 4.64 -2.46
N SER A 35 10.20 4.77 -2.70
CA SER A 35 11.21 4.38 -1.70
C SER A 35 11.25 5.34 -0.51
N VAL A 36 10.80 6.59 -0.73
CA VAL A 36 10.82 7.69 0.24
C VAL A 36 9.73 7.57 1.32
N THR A 37 8.66 6.79 1.07
CA THR A 37 7.53 6.60 2.01
C THR A 37 7.71 5.42 2.97
N ARG A 38 8.90 4.81 3.01
CA ARG A 38 9.21 3.66 3.90
C ARG A 38 9.31 4.03 5.38
N GLU A 39 9.49 5.31 5.70
CA GLU A 39 9.53 5.81 7.08
C GLU A 39 8.22 6.55 7.43
N PRO A 40 7.67 6.38 8.64
CA PRO A 40 6.45 7.06 9.06
C PRO A 40 6.62 8.59 9.02
N GLN A 41 5.85 9.28 8.17
CA GLN A 41 5.82 10.74 8.11
C GLN A 41 4.64 11.31 8.89
N THR A 42 4.86 12.44 9.55
CA THR A 42 3.80 13.22 10.20
C THR A 42 3.46 14.43 9.33
N PHE A 43 2.16 14.65 9.12
CA PHE A 43 1.64 15.76 8.32
C PHE A 43 0.94 16.80 9.20
N PRO A 44 1.04 18.10 8.89
CA PRO A 44 1.74 18.66 7.74
C PRO A 44 3.27 18.63 7.86
N LEU A 45 3.98 18.53 6.74
CA LEU A 45 5.43 18.68 6.68
C LEU A 45 5.85 20.11 7.05
N GLU A 46 7.11 20.27 7.45
CA GLU A 46 7.72 21.59 7.62
C GLU A 46 7.74 22.39 6.32
N ASP A 47 7.55 23.70 6.44
CA ASP A 47 7.58 24.64 5.33
C ASP A 47 8.92 24.63 4.59
N GLU A 48 8.87 24.85 3.27
CA GLU A 48 10.09 25.13 2.53
C GLU A 48 10.68 26.51 2.90
N PRO A 49 12.01 26.70 2.78
CA PRO A 49 12.68 27.93 3.23
C PRO A 49 12.17 29.24 2.61
N PHE A 50 11.52 29.20 1.43
CA PHE A 50 10.96 30.40 0.80
C PHE A 50 9.73 30.94 1.54
N VAL A 51 8.99 30.09 2.27
CA VAL A 51 7.71 30.46 2.90
C VAL A 51 7.88 31.62 3.88
N ALA A 52 8.99 31.66 4.62
CA ALA A 52 9.28 32.75 5.56
C ALA A 52 9.32 34.12 4.87
N ALA A 53 9.98 34.21 3.70
CA ALA A 53 10.02 35.45 2.93
C ALA A 53 8.62 35.81 2.37
N TRP A 54 7.89 34.82 1.86
CA TRP A 54 6.53 35.05 1.34
C TRP A 54 5.52 35.45 2.43
N ALA A 55 5.70 35.03 3.68
CA ALA A 55 4.89 35.51 4.80
C ALA A 55 5.05 37.03 4.99
N GLU A 56 6.27 37.56 4.89
CA GLU A 56 6.50 39.00 4.87
C GLU A 56 5.92 39.66 3.61
N TYR A 57 5.90 38.95 2.48
CA TYR A 57 5.34 39.49 1.25
C TYR A 57 3.84 39.69 1.36
N VAL A 58 3.15 38.71 1.94
CA VAL A 58 1.74 38.76 2.30
C VAL A 58 1.49 39.86 3.32
N ALA A 59 2.30 39.95 4.38
CA ALA A 59 2.16 41.00 5.40
C ALA A 59 2.28 42.41 4.80
N ASP A 60 3.31 42.66 3.98
CA ASP A 60 3.51 43.94 3.28
C ASP A 60 2.36 44.24 2.30
N SER A 61 1.66 43.24 1.77
CA SER A 61 0.54 43.49 0.85
C SER A 61 -0.68 44.08 1.56
N ILE A 62 -0.78 43.94 2.88
CA ILE A 62 -1.86 44.51 3.69
C ILE A 62 -1.71 46.04 3.68
N GLY A 63 -2.69 46.74 3.11
CA GLY A 63 -2.74 48.21 3.04
C GLY A 63 -2.26 48.83 1.73
N GLN A 64 -1.32 48.22 1.00
CA GLN A 64 -0.84 48.71 -0.32
C GLN A 64 -1.22 47.82 -1.51
N GLY A 65 -1.74 46.62 -1.26
CA GLY A 65 -2.12 45.65 -2.30
C GLY A 65 -0.99 44.71 -2.72
N ALA A 66 -1.35 43.62 -3.41
CA ALA A 66 -0.39 42.56 -3.78
C ALA A 66 0.62 43.02 -4.85
N VAL A 67 0.19 43.81 -5.85
CA VAL A 67 1.07 44.20 -6.97
C VAL A 67 2.25 45.07 -6.51
N PRO A 68 2.08 46.14 -5.70
CA PRO A 68 3.23 46.91 -5.20
C PRO A 68 4.15 46.08 -4.31
N ALA A 69 3.57 45.22 -3.45
CA ALA A 69 4.32 44.32 -2.59
C ALA A 69 5.18 43.34 -3.40
N LEU A 70 4.65 42.78 -4.49
CA LEU A 70 5.38 41.88 -5.39
C LEU A 70 6.42 42.65 -6.23
N ALA A 71 6.07 43.80 -6.79
CA ALA A 71 6.96 44.61 -7.64
C ALA A 71 8.23 45.09 -6.92
N LYS A 72 8.16 45.26 -5.59
CA LYS A 72 9.33 45.58 -4.76
C LYS A 72 10.39 44.47 -4.79
N ARG A 73 9.98 43.20 -4.87
CA ARG A 73 10.85 42.01 -4.67
C ARG A 73 11.05 41.16 -5.92
N LEU A 74 10.04 41.05 -6.78
CA LEU A 74 10.07 40.22 -7.99
C LEU A 74 10.45 41.07 -9.20
N VAL A 75 11.62 40.79 -9.78
CA VAL A 75 12.19 41.64 -10.84
C VAL A 75 11.34 41.70 -12.11
N GLN A 76 10.58 40.65 -12.42
CA GLN A 76 9.74 40.53 -13.62
C GLN A 76 8.57 41.53 -13.64
N PHE A 77 8.15 42.05 -12.48
CA PHE A 77 7.14 43.09 -12.39
C PHE A 77 7.63 44.46 -12.89
N GLY A 78 8.95 44.64 -13.01
CA GLY A 78 9.56 45.85 -13.58
C GLY A 78 9.66 45.86 -15.11
N PHE A 79 9.16 44.82 -15.80
CA PHE A 79 9.25 44.69 -17.25
C PHE A 79 7.88 44.41 -17.88
N PRO A 80 7.61 44.89 -19.11
CA PRO A 80 6.38 44.60 -19.81
C PRO A 80 6.41 43.17 -20.37
N VAL A 81 5.25 42.63 -20.75
CA VAL A 81 5.19 41.44 -21.61
C VAL A 81 5.33 41.90 -23.06
N ALA A 82 6.47 41.61 -23.69
CA ALA A 82 6.78 42.08 -25.04
C ALA A 82 7.74 41.13 -25.77
N ALA A 83 7.57 40.96 -27.08
CA ALA A 83 8.40 40.07 -27.87
C ALA A 83 9.87 40.52 -27.84
N GLY A 84 10.78 39.60 -27.48
CA GLY A 84 12.21 39.84 -27.40
C GLY A 84 12.66 40.59 -26.14
N ILE A 85 11.78 40.85 -25.17
CA ILE A 85 12.15 41.50 -23.91
C ILE A 85 13.23 40.71 -23.17
N SER A 86 13.18 39.38 -23.25
CA SER A 86 14.11 38.49 -22.55
C SER A 86 15.55 38.53 -23.09
N GLU A 87 15.72 39.08 -24.29
CA GLU A 87 17.01 39.23 -24.96
C GLU A 87 17.67 40.60 -24.68
N THR A 88 16.93 41.54 -24.09
CA THR A 88 17.45 42.87 -23.75
C THR A 88 18.48 42.81 -22.61
N ASP A 89 19.48 43.69 -22.66
CA ASP A 89 20.55 43.73 -21.66
C ASP A 89 20.03 44.09 -20.26
N SER A 90 19.06 45.00 -20.17
CA SER A 90 18.42 45.39 -18.92
C SER A 90 17.66 44.23 -18.29
N TYR A 91 16.88 43.47 -19.07
CA TYR A 91 16.17 42.29 -18.57
C TYR A 91 17.14 41.19 -18.12
N ARG A 92 18.18 40.90 -18.90
CA ARG A 92 19.21 39.91 -18.53
C ARG A 92 19.98 40.35 -17.28
N ALA A 93 20.30 41.63 -17.14
CA ALA A 93 20.95 42.16 -15.94
C ALA A 93 20.08 41.99 -14.70
N ALA A 94 18.78 42.31 -14.78
CA ALA A 94 17.86 42.15 -13.66
C ALA A 94 17.61 40.68 -13.30
N THR A 95 17.37 39.82 -14.29
CA THR A 95 16.99 38.41 -14.05
C THR A 95 18.15 37.47 -13.77
N ARG A 96 19.37 37.77 -14.28
CA ARG A 96 20.57 36.95 -14.05
C ARG A 96 21.50 37.47 -12.96
N ARG A 97 21.44 38.76 -12.62
CA ARG A 97 22.34 39.38 -11.63
C ARG A 97 21.62 40.14 -10.51
N GLY A 98 20.29 40.26 -10.55
CA GLY A 98 19.53 41.06 -9.58
C GLY A 98 19.81 42.56 -9.69
N ALA A 99 20.40 43.03 -10.78
CA ALA A 99 20.71 44.45 -10.97
C ALA A 99 19.42 45.21 -11.29
N VAL A 100 19.01 46.10 -10.38
CA VAL A 100 17.83 46.95 -10.56
C VAL A 100 18.33 48.38 -10.80
N ASP A 101 18.38 48.81 -12.06
CA ASP A 101 18.66 50.22 -12.36
C ASP A 101 17.51 51.09 -11.81
N GLY A 102 17.84 52.30 -11.37
CA GLY A 102 16.88 53.29 -10.82
C GLY A 102 15.76 53.71 -11.79
N GLN A 103 15.74 53.18 -13.02
CA GLN A 103 14.71 53.32 -14.04
C GLN A 103 13.51 52.36 -13.87
N ARG A 104 13.26 51.82 -12.67
CA ARG A 104 12.11 50.94 -12.32
C ARG A 104 10.73 51.51 -12.71
N ALA A 105 10.64 52.80 -13.07
CA ALA A 105 9.41 53.53 -13.30
C ALA A 105 8.91 53.59 -14.76
N MET A 106 9.70 53.24 -15.79
CA MET A 106 9.30 53.56 -17.18
C MET A 106 8.48 52.49 -17.92
N THR A 107 8.53 51.21 -17.53
CA THR A 107 7.80 50.12 -18.23
C THR A 107 7.41 48.96 -17.30
N ALA A 108 6.65 49.26 -16.24
CA ALA A 108 6.12 48.25 -15.32
C ALA A 108 5.19 47.25 -16.01
N LEU A 109 5.04 46.06 -15.42
CA LEU A 109 4.12 45.02 -15.88
C LEU A 109 2.68 45.57 -15.97
N ALA A 110 2.13 45.63 -17.18
CA ALA A 110 0.82 46.21 -17.43
C ALA A 110 -0.29 45.20 -17.09
N LEU A 111 -0.97 45.42 -15.95
CA LEU A 111 -2.13 44.64 -15.51
C LEU A 111 -3.41 45.46 -15.72
N ARG A 112 -4.47 44.81 -16.20
CA ARG A 112 -5.78 45.42 -16.48
C ARG A 112 -6.56 45.71 -15.21
N ASP A 113 -6.44 44.84 -14.21
CA ASP A 113 -7.10 44.93 -12.91
C ASP A 113 -6.08 44.63 -11.77
N PRO A 114 -5.12 45.54 -11.51
CA PRO A 114 -4.11 45.34 -10.46
C PRO A 114 -4.70 45.13 -9.06
N ALA A 115 -5.85 45.75 -8.77
CA ALA A 115 -6.56 45.61 -7.51
C ALA A 115 -7.22 44.22 -7.34
N GLY A 116 -7.47 43.53 -8.45
CA GLY A 116 -7.97 42.15 -8.48
C GLY A 116 -6.90 41.08 -8.25
N ILE A 117 -5.63 41.46 -8.06
CA ILE A 117 -4.55 40.52 -7.71
C ILE A 117 -4.50 40.33 -6.20
N ARG A 118 -4.62 39.07 -5.76
CA ARG A 118 -4.56 38.68 -4.35
C ARG A 118 -3.41 37.73 -4.12
N MET A 119 -2.81 37.79 -2.94
CA MET A 119 -1.72 36.89 -2.55
C MET A 119 -1.91 36.42 -1.11
N PHE A 120 -1.72 35.13 -0.86
CA PHE A 120 -1.81 34.53 0.48
C PHE A 120 -0.94 33.27 0.58
N LEU A 121 -0.72 32.79 1.80
CA LEU A 121 -0.14 31.48 2.06
C LEU A 121 -1.27 30.48 2.30
N HIS A 122 -1.23 29.34 1.61
CA HIS A 122 -2.20 28.27 1.74
C HIS A 122 -1.57 27.06 2.45
N GLN A 123 -2.24 26.50 3.45
CA GLN A 123 -1.76 25.35 4.22
C GLN A 123 -2.07 24.05 3.48
N THR A 124 -1.04 23.24 3.23
CA THR A 124 -1.18 21.89 2.68
C THR A 124 -0.60 20.85 3.63
N ALA A 125 -0.80 19.57 3.33
CA ALA A 125 -0.08 18.49 4.01
C ALA A 125 1.44 18.53 3.79
N ALA A 126 1.92 19.19 2.73
CA ALA A 126 3.35 19.34 2.43
C ALA A 126 3.91 20.71 2.88
N GLY A 127 3.31 21.32 3.91
CA GLY A 127 3.66 22.67 4.37
C GLY A 127 2.87 23.77 3.63
N ARG A 128 3.15 25.03 3.95
CA ARG A 128 2.47 26.17 3.35
C ARG A 128 3.05 26.51 1.97
N ILE A 129 2.20 26.91 1.03
CA ILE A 129 2.59 27.36 -0.30
C ILE A 129 2.01 28.74 -0.61
N PRO A 130 2.79 29.68 -1.20
CA PRO A 130 2.26 30.95 -1.65
C PRO A 130 1.36 30.79 -2.88
N VAL A 131 0.28 31.57 -2.90
CA VAL A 131 -0.72 31.57 -3.97
C VAL A 131 -0.95 33.00 -4.41
N ILE A 132 -0.89 33.25 -5.73
CA ILE A 132 -1.28 34.51 -6.36
C ILE A 132 -2.52 34.25 -7.22
N VAL A 133 -3.60 34.95 -6.93
CA VAL A 133 -4.87 34.85 -7.68
C VAL A 133 -5.08 36.11 -8.49
N ALA A 134 -5.37 35.95 -9.78
CA ALA A 134 -5.80 37.02 -10.66
C ALA A 134 -7.29 36.87 -11.00
N ARG A 135 -8.08 37.88 -10.61
CA ARG A 135 -9.51 37.96 -10.94
C ARG A 135 -9.76 38.00 -12.44
N HIS A 136 -8.99 38.82 -13.17
CA HIS A 136 -9.14 38.98 -14.60
C HIS A 136 -8.25 38.00 -15.38
N ARG A 137 -8.79 37.29 -16.38
CA ARG A 137 -8.05 36.30 -17.18
C ARG A 137 -6.82 36.88 -17.86
N GLY A 138 -6.91 38.06 -18.47
CA GLY A 138 -5.77 38.71 -19.11
C GLY A 138 -4.62 39.03 -18.15
N ASP A 139 -4.91 39.22 -16.86
CA ASP A 139 -3.87 39.46 -15.85
C ASP A 139 -3.22 38.16 -15.40
N PHE A 140 -4.01 37.07 -15.30
CA PHE A 140 -3.47 35.74 -15.13
C PHE A 140 -2.48 35.39 -16.26
N GLU A 141 -2.87 35.62 -17.52
CA GLU A 141 -2.00 35.37 -18.68
C GLU A 141 -0.73 36.23 -18.63
N THR A 142 -0.87 37.51 -18.27
CA THR A 142 0.26 38.43 -18.08
C THR A 142 1.21 37.94 -17.00
N LEU A 143 0.70 37.48 -15.85
CA LEU A 143 1.49 36.93 -14.76
C LEU A 143 2.18 35.62 -15.14
N VAL A 144 1.50 34.73 -15.88
CA VAL A 144 2.08 33.49 -16.40
C VAL A 144 3.24 33.81 -17.35
N CYS A 145 3.05 34.74 -18.29
CA CYS A 145 4.09 35.18 -19.20
C CYS A 145 5.29 35.76 -18.45
N ALA A 146 5.05 36.66 -17.50
CA ALA A 146 6.08 37.28 -16.69
C ALA A 146 6.87 36.24 -15.88
N LEU A 147 6.20 35.42 -15.09
CA LEU A 147 6.83 34.59 -14.06
C LEU A 147 7.29 33.21 -14.57
N THR A 148 6.78 32.75 -15.72
CA THR A 148 7.13 31.42 -16.27
C THR A 148 7.70 31.47 -17.68
N ARG A 149 7.41 32.52 -18.47
CA ARG A 149 7.82 32.65 -19.88
C ARG A 149 8.78 33.82 -20.12
N ARG A 150 9.49 34.26 -19.08
CA ARG A 150 10.51 35.31 -19.15
C ARG A 150 9.98 36.64 -19.73
N ASN A 151 8.74 37.00 -19.40
CA ASN A 151 8.03 38.16 -19.94
C ASN A 151 7.81 38.13 -21.48
N GLU A 152 7.99 36.99 -22.14
CA GLU A 152 7.65 36.85 -23.56
C GLU A 152 6.13 36.64 -23.74
N PRO A 153 5.51 37.15 -24.83
CA PRO A 153 4.08 37.08 -25.09
C PRO A 153 3.68 35.70 -25.63
N VAL A 154 3.83 34.67 -24.80
CA VAL A 154 3.47 33.28 -25.15
C VAL A 154 1.98 33.05 -24.86
N PRO A 155 1.16 32.65 -25.85
CA PRO A 155 -0.25 32.36 -25.63
C PRO A 155 -0.47 31.28 -24.56
N VAL A 156 -1.42 31.53 -23.65
CA VAL A 156 -1.82 30.57 -22.62
C VAL A 156 -3.15 29.94 -23.02
N ALA A 157 -3.18 28.61 -23.12
CA ALA A 157 -4.39 27.89 -23.54
C ALA A 157 -5.59 28.18 -22.62
N PRO A 158 -6.83 28.29 -23.16
CA PRO A 158 -8.02 28.58 -22.34
C PRO A 158 -8.28 27.57 -21.21
N SER A 159 -7.88 26.32 -21.40
CA SER A 159 -7.99 25.24 -20.40
C SER A 159 -7.02 25.39 -19.22
N ILE A 160 -5.91 26.10 -19.39
CA ILE A 160 -4.91 26.33 -18.34
C ILE A 160 -5.43 27.43 -17.41
N GLY A 161 -6.05 27.05 -16.30
CA GLY A 161 -6.56 27.99 -15.30
C GLY A 161 -5.61 28.24 -14.12
N ALA A 162 -4.59 27.40 -13.98
CA ALA A 162 -3.58 27.46 -12.93
C ALA A 162 -2.18 27.17 -13.50
N CYS A 163 -1.15 27.55 -12.75
CA CYS A 163 0.22 27.18 -13.04
C CYS A 163 1.05 27.17 -11.76
N MET A 164 1.67 26.03 -11.45
CA MET A 164 2.77 25.97 -10.48
C MET A 164 4.04 26.62 -11.06
N VAL A 165 4.51 27.69 -10.43
CA VAL A 165 5.82 28.27 -10.72
C VAL A 165 6.84 27.56 -9.84
N ALA A 166 7.77 26.83 -10.45
CA ALA A 166 8.84 26.13 -9.74
C ALA A 166 10.22 26.61 -10.22
N GLY A 167 11.15 26.78 -9.29
CA GLY A 167 12.53 27.15 -9.63
C GLY A 167 12.73 28.65 -9.90
N TYR A 168 11.83 29.49 -9.38
CA TYR A 168 11.92 30.94 -9.57
C TYR A 168 13.08 31.53 -8.76
N ASN A 169 14.08 32.13 -9.41
CA ASN A 169 15.20 32.75 -8.71
C ASN A 169 14.75 34.05 -8.02
N ASN A 170 14.58 34.02 -6.69
CA ASN A 170 14.16 35.18 -5.92
C ASN A 170 15.35 36.04 -5.48
N TRP A 171 15.58 37.14 -6.21
CA TRP A 171 16.68 38.06 -5.95
C TRP A 171 16.56 38.84 -4.63
N ASP A 172 15.36 38.99 -4.05
CA ASP A 172 15.19 39.55 -2.71
C ASP A 172 15.80 38.61 -1.64
N ARG A 173 15.52 37.31 -1.74
CA ARG A 173 16.13 36.29 -0.87
C ARG A 173 17.64 36.19 -1.08
N VAL A 174 18.10 36.22 -2.33
CA VAL A 174 19.54 36.25 -2.65
C VAL A 174 20.21 37.45 -1.96
N ALA A 175 19.62 38.65 -2.07
CA ALA A 175 20.18 39.86 -1.46
C ALA A 175 20.31 39.74 0.06
N ARG A 176 19.28 39.24 0.75
CA ARG A 176 19.28 39.02 2.20
C ARG A 176 20.36 38.03 2.65
N LEU A 177 20.52 36.93 1.92
CA LEU A 177 21.48 35.88 2.27
C LEU A 177 22.93 36.30 1.96
N ARG A 178 23.16 37.16 0.96
CA ARG A 178 24.50 37.70 0.65
C ARG A 178 25.11 38.53 1.77
N HIS A 179 24.31 39.01 2.73
CA HIS A 179 24.84 39.68 3.93
C HIS A 179 25.50 38.70 4.93
N HIS A 180 25.18 37.41 4.85
CA HIS A 180 25.55 36.40 5.86
C HIS A 180 26.28 35.19 5.25
N MET A 181 26.36 35.08 3.92
CA MET A 181 26.88 33.90 3.22
C MET A 181 27.57 34.30 1.90
N ASN A 182 28.62 33.57 1.51
CA ASN A 182 29.30 33.79 0.23
C ASN A 182 28.39 33.34 -0.94
N PHE A 183 28.50 34.02 -2.09
CA PHE A 183 27.73 33.72 -3.29
C PHE A 183 27.93 32.28 -3.81
N THR A 184 29.14 31.71 -3.69
CA THR A 184 29.40 30.32 -4.09
C THR A 184 28.63 29.31 -3.23
N GLU A 185 28.53 29.56 -1.92
CA GLU A 185 27.79 28.70 -0.98
C GLU A 185 26.28 28.83 -1.18
N LEU A 186 25.80 30.02 -1.56
CA LEU A 186 24.40 30.24 -1.90
C LEU A 186 23.98 29.45 -3.15
N LEU A 187 24.84 29.41 -4.18
CA LEU A 187 24.58 28.68 -5.42
C LEU A 187 24.62 27.15 -5.27
N ALA A 188 25.24 26.64 -4.20
CA ALA A 188 25.34 25.20 -3.94
C ALA A 188 24.00 24.55 -3.60
N ASP A 189 23.04 25.32 -3.07
CA ASP A 189 21.72 24.84 -2.65
C ASP A 189 20.61 25.75 -3.17
N LYS A 190 19.94 25.29 -4.23
CA LYS A 190 18.88 26.03 -4.91
C LYS A 190 17.69 26.34 -4.00
N SER A 191 17.41 25.52 -2.98
CA SER A 191 16.25 25.75 -2.08
C SER A 191 16.34 27.06 -1.30
N ARG A 192 17.56 27.59 -1.14
CA ARG A 192 17.85 28.85 -0.43
C ARG A 192 17.42 30.10 -1.18
N TYR A 193 17.22 30.02 -2.49
CA TYR A 193 16.88 31.19 -3.30
C TYR A 193 15.87 30.92 -4.42
N GLN A 194 15.60 29.66 -4.74
CA GLN A 194 14.52 29.30 -5.64
C GLN A 194 13.22 29.14 -4.87
N ASP A 195 12.19 29.80 -5.39
CA ASP A 195 10.86 29.79 -4.81
C ASP A 195 9.93 28.89 -5.62
N ARG A 196 8.87 28.46 -4.95
CA ARG A 196 7.71 27.81 -5.55
C ARG A 196 6.44 28.49 -5.08
N PHE A 197 5.51 28.73 -6.00
CA PHE A 197 4.23 29.35 -5.71
C PHE A 197 3.22 29.06 -6.84
N ILE A 198 1.94 29.17 -6.52
CA ILE A 198 0.84 28.86 -7.45
C ILE A 198 0.29 30.17 -8.04
N LEU A 199 0.09 30.21 -9.36
CA LEU A 199 -0.71 31.23 -10.04
C LEU A 199 -2.10 30.67 -10.33
N LEU A 200 -3.16 31.39 -9.99
CA LEU A 200 -4.55 30.98 -10.22
C LEU A 200 -5.35 32.06 -10.96
N SER A 201 -6.20 31.61 -11.89
CA SER A 201 -7.28 32.43 -12.46
C SER A 201 -8.63 32.14 -11.79
N GLU A 202 -9.56 33.09 -11.86
CA GLU A 202 -10.92 32.96 -11.31
C GLU A 202 -11.96 32.41 -12.31
N GLY A 203 -11.54 31.69 -13.36
CA GLY A 203 -12.44 31.11 -14.36
C GLY A 203 -13.01 29.72 -14.01
N PRO A 204 -14.00 29.23 -14.79
CA PRO A 204 -14.55 27.88 -14.62
C PRO A 204 -13.47 26.80 -14.77
N TYR A 205 -13.50 25.78 -13.93
CA TYR A 205 -12.56 24.67 -13.99
C TYR A 205 -12.74 23.87 -15.29
N SER A 206 -11.62 23.47 -15.91
CA SER A 206 -11.60 22.78 -17.21
C SER A 206 -12.44 23.48 -18.31
N ALA A 207 -12.56 24.81 -18.26
CA ALA A 207 -13.42 25.61 -19.14
C ALA A 207 -14.90 25.13 -19.22
N THR A 208 -15.38 24.41 -18.20
CA THR A 208 -16.72 23.83 -18.19
C THR A 208 -17.77 24.87 -17.77
N PRO A 209 -18.83 25.12 -18.56
CA PRO A 209 -19.87 26.07 -18.18
C PRO A 209 -20.71 25.54 -17.02
N ALA A 210 -21.21 26.43 -16.14
CA ALA A 210 -21.95 26.03 -14.94
C ALA A 210 -23.23 25.22 -15.25
N GLY A 211 -23.94 25.60 -16.32
CA GLY A 211 -25.14 24.90 -16.78
C GLY A 211 -24.89 23.43 -17.19
N ALA A 212 -23.66 23.09 -17.62
CA ALA A 212 -23.28 21.71 -17.94
C ALA A 212 -23.19 20.81 -16.70
N LEU A 213 -23.06 21.40 -15.50
CA LEU A 213 -23.02 20.72 -14.22
C LEU A 213 -24.32 20.87 -13.42
N GLY A 214 -25.32 21.57 -13.98
CA GLY A 214 -26.56 21.91 -13.28
C GLY A 214 -26.36 22.88 -12.11
N LEU A 215 -25.35 23.75 -12.18
CA LEU A 215 -25.00 24.71 -11.13
C LEU A 215 -25.20 26.15 -11.58
N GLU A 216 -25.42 27.03 -10.60
CA GLU A 216 -25.38 28.48 -10.82
C GLU A 216 -23.95 28.96 -11.13
N PRO A 217 -23.76 29.95 -12.03
CA PRO A 217 -22.44 30.44 -12.41
C PRO A 217 -21.56 30.87 -11.23
N THR A 218 -22.13 31.59 -10.25
CA THR A 218 -21.38 32.08 -9.08
C THR A 218 -20.90 30.93 -8.19
N SER A 219 -21.77 29.95 -7.93
CA SER A 219 -21.43 28.74 -7.16
C SER A 219 -20.36 27.91 -7.86
N TRP A 220 -20.47 27.73 -9.17
CA TRP A 220 -19.46 26.99 -9.93
C TRP A 220 -18.10 27.69 -9.94
N LEU A 221 -18.06 29.02 -10.03
CA LEU A 221 -16.79 29.76 -9.94
C LEU A 221 -16.13 29.61 -8.55
N ALA A 222 -16.91 29.56 -7.47
CA ALA A 222 -16.39 29.32 -6.13
C ALA A 222 -15.77 27.91 -6.02
N LEU A 223 -16.51 26.88 -6.45
CA LEU A 223 -16.03 25.49 -6.46
C LEU A 223 -14.82 25.32 -7.38
N SER A 224 -14.83 25.94 -8.56
CA SER A 224 -13.72 25.91 -9.52
C SER A 224 -12.41 26.46 -8.92
N ARG A 225 -12.49 27.44 -8.03
CA ARG A 225 -11.30 27.98 -7.33
C ARG A 225 -10.73 26.96 -6.35
N ILE A 226 -11.59 26.27 -5.60
CA ILE A 226 -11.16 25.23 -4.67
C ILE A 226 -10.54 24.07 -5.44
N ILE A 227 -11.27 23.49 -6.41
CA ILE A 227 -10.77 22.36 -7.22
C ILE A 227 -9.39 22.67 -7.78
N ARG A 228 -9.23 23.87 -8.36
CA ARG A 228 -7.99 24.28 -8.99
C ARG A 228 -6.84 24.47 -8.00
N LEU A 229 -7.10 25.13 -6.87
CA LEU A 229 -6.08 25.35 -5.85
C LEU A 229 -5.60 24.00 -5.29
N GLU A 230 -6.53 23.13 -4.93
CA GLU A 230 -6.23 21.85 -4.29
C GLU A 230 -5.64 20.83 -5.27
N HIS A 231 -5.98 20.91 -6.55
CA HIS A 231 -5.31 20.16 -7.61
C HIS A 231 -3.81 20.53 -7.68
N GLU A 232 -3.46 21.82 -7.71
CA GLU A 232 -2.05 22.27 -7.70
C GLU A 232 -1.34 21.97 -6.36
N CYS A 233 -2.07 21.99 -5.24
CA CYS A 233 -1.54 21.60 -3.94
C CYS A 233 -1.26 20.09 -3.86
N THR A 234 -2.03 19.27 -4.57
CA THR A 234 -1.77 17.82 -4.69
C THR A 234 -0.47 17.58 -5.45
N HIS A 235 -0.24 18.29 -6.55
CA HIS A 235 1.06 18.27 -7.27
C HIS A 235 2.23 18.74 -6.40
N TYR A 236 1.99 19.77 -5.58
CA TYR A 236 2.99 20.21 -4.60
C TYR A 236 3.34 19.11 -3.60
N PHE A 237 2.32 18.40 -3.10
CA PHE A 237 2.48 17.29 -2.18
C PHE A 237 3.23 16.11 -2.81
N THR A 238 2.79 15.61 -3.97
CA THR A 238 3.42 14.48 -4.66
C THR A 238 4.87 14.79 -5.00
N ARG A 239 5.20 16.04 -5.33
CA ARG A 239 6.59 16.46 -5.53
C ARG A 239 7.43 16.31 -4.27
N ARG A 240 6.93 16.81 -3.14
CA ARG A 240 7.70 16.83 -1.89
C ARG A 240 7.85 15.46 -1.26
N VAL A 241 6.86 14.58 -1.44
CA VAL A 241 6.81 13.28 -0.78
C VAL A 241 7.26 12.14 -1.68
N LEU A 242 6.93 12.19 -2.97
CA LEU A 242 7.17 11.11 -3.94
C LEU A 242 8.19 11.49 -5.02
N GLY A 243 8.88 12.62 -4.87
CA GLY A 243 9.97 13.06 -5.74
C GLY A 243 9.56 13.46 -7.15
N SER A 244 8.26 13.49 -7.46
CA SER A 244 7.75 13.66 -8.82
C SER A 244 6.56 14.61 -8.87
N MET A 245 6.55 15.43 -9.92
CA MET A 245 5.47 16.35 -10.26
C MET A 245 5.35 16.28 -11.78
N ASN A 246 4.66 15.26 -12.27
CA ASN A 246 4.65 14.93 -13.68
C ASN A 246 3.23 15.10 -14.20
N ASN A 247 3.07 15.76 -15.36
CA ASN A 247 1.77 15.90 -16.03
C ASN A 247 1.33 14.58 -16.72
N ARG A 248 1.44 13.46 -16.01
CA ARG A 248 0.98 12.13 -16.45
C ARG A 248 -0.46 11.95 -15.96
N LEU A 249 -1.26 11.24 -16.76
CA LEU A 249 -2.69 11.09 -16.51
C LEU A 249 -2.99 10.55 -15.10
N PHE A 250 -2.21 9.61 -14.59
CA PHE A 250 -2.43 9.05 -13.25
C PHE A 250 -2.29 10.10 -12.13
N ASP A 251 -1.25 10.93 -12.18
CA ASP A 251 -1.03 12.03 -11.22
C ASP A 251 -2.18 13.06 -11.28
N GLU A 252 -2.64 13.35 -12.49
CA GLU A 252 -3.76 14.27 -12.76
C GLU A 252 -5.09 13.74 -12.22
N LEU A 253 -5.34 12.43 -12.30
CA LEU A 253 -6.53 11.81 -11.72
C LEU A 253 -6.53 11.91 -10.19
N ILE A 254 -5.37 11.80 -9.54
CA ILE A 254 -5.23 11.97 -8.08
C ILE A 254 -5.46 13.44 -7.70
N ALA A 255 -4.90 14.37 -8.46
CA ALA A 255 -5.09 15.81 -8.24
C ALA A 255 -6.53 16.27 -8.49
N ASP A 256 -7.19 15.74 -9.53
CA ASP A 256 -8.61 15.97 -9.78
C ASP A 256 -9.49 15.36 -8.68
N TYR A 257 -9.15 14.16 -8.19
CA TYR A 257 -9.80 13.53 -7.05
C TYR A 257 -9.80 14.45 -5.83
N MET A 258 -8.62 14.88 -5.38
CA MET A 258 -8.50 15.78 -4.22
C MET A 258 -9.22 17.10 -4.44
N GLY A 259 -9.06 17.70 -5.62
CA GLY A 259 -9.70 18.97 -5.96
C GLY A 259 -11.21 18.90 -5.90
N ILE A 260 -11.81 17.87 -6.50
CA ILE A 260 -13.26 17.67 -6.48
C ILE A 260 -13.74 17.43 -5.05
N VAL A 261 -13.14 16.47 -4.34
CA VAL A 261 -13.55 16.10 -2.96
C VAL A 261 -13.51 17.30 -2.02
N LEU A 262 -12.44 18.09 -2.02
CA LEU A 262 -12.33 19.27 -1.16
C LEU A 262 -13.30 20.40 -1.54
N ALA A 263 -13.75 20.46 -2.79
CA ALA A 263 -14.73 21.45 -3.22
C ALA A 263 -16.17 21.05 -2.88
N THR A 264 -16.52 19.77 -3.03
CA THR A 264 -17.91 19.29 -2.97
C THR A 264 -18.22 18.44 -1.73
N GLY A 265 -17.20 18.07 -0.95
CA GLY A 265 -17.30 17.12 0.16
C GLY A 265 -17.34 15.65 -0.27
N ARG A 266 -17.34 15.35 -1.58
CA ARG A 266 -17.32 13.98 -2.12
C ARG A 266 -16.83 13.95 -3.56
N PHE A 267 -16.19 12.87 -3.98
CA PHE A 267 -15.79 12.69 -5.36
C PHE A 267 -17.02 12.58 -6.27
N ARG A 268 -16.87 13.09 -7.51
CA ARG A 268 -17.92 13.16 -8.53
C ARG A 268 -17.35 12.63 -9.84
N ALA A 269 -17.56 11.35 -10.12
CA ALA A 269 -17.08 10.73 -11.35
C ALA A 269 -17.67 11.42 -12.59
N ASP A 270 -18.93 11.83 -12.53
CA ASP A 270 -19.60 12.56 -13.61
C ASP A 270 -18.90 13.89 -13.94
N TRP A 271 -18.32 14.57 -12.95
CA TRP A 271 -17.54 15.79 -13.15
C TRP A 271 -16.18 15.49 -13.77
N LEU A 272 -15.44 14.53 -13.21
CA LEU A 272 -14.15 14.11 -13.76
C LEU A 272 -14.30 13.70 -15.23
N LEU A 273 -15.26 12.84 -15.54
CA LEU A 273 -15.47 12.35 -16.90
C LEU A 273 -15.82 13.49 -17.85
N ARG A 274 -16.62 14.48 -17.42
CA ARG A 274 -16.86 15.68 -18.23
C ARG A 274 -15.60 16.52 -18.44
N PHE A 275 -14.74 16.68 -17.44
CA PHE A 275 -13.47 17.40 -17.61
C PHE A 275 -12.56 16.67 -18.61
N MET A 276 -12.59 15.34 -18.60
CA MET A 276 -11.83 14.49 -19.52
C MET A 276 -12.45 14.38 -20.92
N GLY A 277 -13.69 14.82 -21.14
CA GLY A 277 -14.40 14.68 -22.42
C GLY A 277 -15.04 13.30 -22.64
N LEU A 278 -15.30 12.57 -21.56
CA LEU A 278 -15.82 11.20 -21.51
C LEU A 278 -17.24 11.11 -20.92
N GLU A 279 -17.94 12.23 -20.74
CA GLU A 279 -19.30 12.25 -20.20
C GLU A 279 -20.34 11.47 -21.02
N GLY A 280 -20.05 11.22 -22.30
CA GLY A 280 -20.90 10.47 -23.23
C GLY A 280 -20.27 9.16 -23.71
N PHE A 281 -19.29 8.61 -22.97
CA PHE A 281 -18.57 7.40 -23.37
C PHE A 281 -19.55 6.27 -23.80
N PRO A 282 -19.35 5.62 -24.97
CA PRO A 282 -18.12 5.54 -25.76
C PRO A 282 -17.83 6.74 -26.69
N ALA A 283 -18.70 7.75 -26.75
CA ALA A 283 -18.38 8.98 -27.48
C ALA A 283 -17.34 9.82 -26.71
N TYR A 284 -16.37 10.39 -27.43
CA TYR A 284 -15.31 11.23 -26.88
C TYR A 284 -15.40 12.64 -27.44
N ARG A 285 -15.39 13.65 -26.56
CA ARG A 285 -15.33 15.07 -26.94
C ARG A 285 -13.88 15.53 -26.97
N GLU A 286 -13.38 15.86 -28.16
CA GLU A 286 -11.96 16.21 -28.38
C GLU A 286 -11.46 17.42 -27.58
N GLU A 287 -12.38 18.31 -27.19
CA GLU A 287 -12.08 19.49 -26.37
C GLU A 287 -11.85 19.16 -24.88
N GLY A 288 -12.02 17.90 -24.48
CA GLY A 288 -11.74 17.43 -23.13
C GLY A 288 -10.24 17.39 -22.81
N ARG A 289 -9.89 17.43 -21.51
CA ARG A 289 -8.50 17.43 -21.06
C ARG A 289 -7.71 16.18 -21.46
N LEU A 290 -8.39 15.05 -21.69
CA LEU A 290 -7.73 13.79 -22.03
C LEU A 290 -6.88 13.87 -23.30
N ALA A 291 -7.21 14.79 -24.23
CA ALA A 291 -6.41 15.04 -25.44
C ALA A 291 -4.97 15.44 -25.12
N HIS A 292 -4.75 16.14 -24.01
CA HIS A 292 -3.42 16.59 -23.58
C HIS A 292 -2.55 15.47 -23.02
N TYR A 293 -3.15 14.33 -22.65
CA TYR A 293 -2.46 13.20 -22.03
C TYR A 293 -2.25 12.04 -23.00
N ARG A 294 -2.15 12.29 -24.31
CA ARG A 294 -1.82 11.23 -25.29
C ARG A 294 -0.39 10.71 -25.21
N GLY A 295 0.50 11.34 -24.44
CA GLY A 295 1.91 10.94 -24.34
C GLY A 295 2.78 11.56 -25.43
N THR A 296 4.08 11.26 -25.39
CA THR A 296 5.06 11.72 -26.38
C THR A 296 6.06 10.59 -26.65
N PRO A 297 6.01 9.90 -27.81
CA PRO A 297 5.05 10.08 -28.92
C PRO A 297 3.59 9.81 -28.49
N PRO A 298 2.60 10.38 -29.20
CA PRO A 298 1.20 10.18 -28.87
C PRO A 298 0.75 8.74 -29.09
N LEU A 299 -0.11 8.24 -28.21
CA LEU A 299 -0.75 6.93 -28.31
C LEU A 299 -1.49 6.75 -29.64
N SER A 300 -1.45 5.54 -30.17
CA SER A 300 -2.26 5.08 -31.29
C SER A 300 -3.75 5.25 -30.98
N SER A 301 -4.57 5.43 -32.02
CA SER A 301 -6.02 5.60 -31.85
C SER A 301 -6.67 4.43 -31.11
N GLY A 302 -6.13 3.22 -31.26
CA GLY A 302 -6.57 2.01 -30.58
C GLY A 302 -6.21 2.01 -29.09
N ALA A 303 -4.93 2.21 -28.76
CA ALA A 303 -4.47 2.34 -27.38
C ALA A 303 -5.16 3.50 -26.65
N PHE A 304 -5.37 4.65 -27.32
CA PHE A 304 -6.09 5.78 -26.75
C PHE A 304 -7.54 5.44 -26.40
N ARG A 305 -8.23 4.60 -27.19
CA ARG A 305 -9.59 4.13 -26.85
C ARG A 305 -9.60 3.20 -25.64
N ILE A 306 -8.57 2.37 -25.48
CA ILE A 306 -8.41 1.55 -24.27
C ILE A 306 -8.14 2.44 -23.05
N LEU A 307 -7.30 3.46 -23.20
CA LEU A 307 -7.05 4.44 -22.15
C LEU A 307 -8.33 5.16 -21.71
N GLN A 308 -9.20 5.53 -22.65
CA GLN A 308 -10.53 6.10 -22.34
C GLN A 308 -11.36 5.15 -21.47
N ARG A 309 -11.40 3.84 -21.79
CA ARG A 309 -12.08 2.83 -20.96
C ARG A 309 -11.49 2.77 -19.55
N ALA A 310 -10.16 2.77 -19.44
CA ALA A 310 -9.49 2.77 -18.15
C ALA A 310 -9.84 3.99 -17.30
N VAL A 311 -9.91 5.19 -17.90
CA VAL A 311 -10.33 6.41 -17.19
C VAL A 311 -11.79 6.33 -16.74
N VAL A 312 -12.70 5.80 -17.57
CA VAL A 312 -14.10 5.60 -17.19
C VAL A 312 -14.21 4.65 -16.00
N GLN A 313 -13.56 3.50 -16.08
CA GLN A 313 -13.57 2.51 -15.01
C GLN A 313 -12.90 3.05 -13.74
N GLY A 314 -11.76 3.74 -13.89
CA GLY A 314 -11.03 4.37 -12.81
C GLY A 314 -11.82 5.47 -12.10
N ALA A 315 -12.56 6.30 -12.84
CA ALA A 315 -13.43 7.32 -12.26
C ALA A 315 -14.54 6.69 -11.40
N SER A 316 -15.20 5.65 -11.91
CA SER A 316 -16.21 4.90 -11.16
C SER A 316 -15.63 4.21 -9.93
N ASN A 317 -14.39 3.73 -10.00
CA ASN A 317 -13.70 3.11 -8.87
C ASN A 317 -13.28 4.16 -7.82
N LEU A 318 -12.83 5.34 -8.24
CA LEU A 318 -12.50 6.46 -7.35
C LEU A 318 -13.74 6.99 -6.61
N GLU A 319 -14.89 7.07 -7.28
CA GLU A 319 -16.14 7.48 -6.62
C GLU A 319 -16.58 6.49 -5.54
N ARG A 320 -16.41 5.20 -5.81
CA ARG A 320 -16.67 4.14 -4.83
C ARG A 320 -15.65 4.14 -3.69
N PHE A 321 -14.37 4.39 -3.99
CA PHE A 321 -13.32 4.55 -2.99
C PHE A 321 -13.64 5.72 -2.05
N ASP A 322 -14.02 6.87 -2.60
CA ASP A 322 -14.36 8.06 -1.82
C ASP A 322 -15.56 7.86 -0.91
N ALA A 323 -16.66 7.35 -1.48
CA ALA A 323 -17.92 7.17 -0.78
C ALA A 323 -17.79 6.28 0.47
N ALA A 324 -16.78 5.42 0.48
CA ALA A 324 -16.59 4.47 1.55
C ALA A 324 -15.59 4.95 2.62
N MET A 325 -14.73 5.94 2.32
CA MET A 325 -13.72 6.50 3.22
C MET A 325 -14.33 7.50 4.23
N ASP A 326 -15.53 7.22 4.77
CA ASP A 326 -16.35 8.11 5.61
C ASP A 326 -15.54 9.05 6.54
N GLY A 327 -15.68 10.37 6.38
CA GLY A 327 -14.89 11.39 7.10
C GLY A 327 -14.73 12.72 6.33
N ASP A 328 -14.61 13.84 7.06
CA ASP A 328 -14.30 15.15 6.47
C ASP A 328 -12.85 15.15 5.95
N VAL A 329 -12.67 15.29 4.63
CA VAL A 329 -11.33 15.40 4.05
C VAL A 329 -10.71 16.73 4.48
N SER A 330 -9.84 16.67 5.48
CA SER A 330 -9.08 17.85 5.90
C SER A 330 -7.90 18.10 4.94
N LEU A 331 -7.52 19.38 4.80
CA LEU A 331 -6.31 19.83 4.09
C LEU A 331 -4.99 19.32 4.72
N THR A 332 -5.09 18.58 5.83
CA THR A 332 -3.99 18.02 6.61
C THR A 332 -4.16 16.52 6.80
N GLY A 333 -3.19 15.84 7.44
CA GLY A 333 -3.31 14.46 7.91
C GLY A 333 -4.00 13.50 6.95
N GLU A 334 -5.30 13.29 7.13
CA GLU A 334 -6.14 12.36 6.35
C GLU A 334 -6.06 12.56 4.82
N GLY A 335 -6.08 13.80 4.32
CA GLY A 335 -5.94 14.08 2.88
C GLY A 335 -4.59 13.60 2.32
N ALA A 336 -3.52 13.71 3.11
CA ALA A 336 -2.19 13.22 2.77
C ALA A 336 -2.17 11.69 2.61
N HIS A 337 -2.83 10.99 3.54
CA HIS A 337 -2.93 9.53 3.51
C HIS A 337 -3.74 9.04 2.31
N ARG A 338 -4.79 9.77 1.90
CA ARG A 338 -5.55 9.46 0.68
C ARG A 338 -4.70 9.61 -0.57
N ILE A 339 -3.94 10.71 -0.70
CA ILE A 339 -3.00 10.91 -1.82
C ILE A 339 -1.96 9.78 -1.86
N LEU A 340 -1.38 9.42 -0.71
CA LEU A 340 -0.43 8.32 -0.61
C LEU A 340 -1.06 6.98 -1.00
N ALA A 341 -2.22 6.64 -0.46
CA ALA A 341 -2.91 5.39 -0.78
C ALA A 341 -3.16 5.23 -2.28
N LEU A 342 -3.60 6.31 -2.95
CA LEU A 342 -3.81 6.32 -4.39
C LEU A 342 -2.46 6.26 -5.14
N ALA A 343 -1.48 7.07 -4.78
CA ALA A 343 -0.18 7.15 -5.46
C ALA A 343 0.67 5.87 -5.31
N HIS A 344 0.39 5.04 -4.30
CA HIS A 344 0.99 3.72 -4.19
C HIS A 344 0.45 2.75 -5.26
N GLY A 345 -0.70 2.99 -5.89
CA GLY A 345 -1.20 2.21 -7.03
C GLY A 345 -0.69 2.70 -8.38
N THR A 346 -1.30 2.16 -9.44
CA THR A 346 -1.15 2.62 -10.84
C THR A 346 -2.51 2.91 -11.50
N LEU A 347 -2.50 3.41 -12.73
CA LEU A 347 -3.72 3.61 -13.51
C LEU A 347 -4.46 2.30 -13.76
N GLU A 348 -3.72 1.21 -13.97
CA GLU A 348 -4.26 -0.14 -14.10
C GLU A 348 -4.95 -0.60 -12.82
N ASP A 349 -4.34 -0.34 -11.65
CA ASP A 349 -4.94 -0.67 -10.35
C ASP A 349 -6.27 0.08 -10.15
N LEU A 350 -6.29 1.38 -10.47
CA LEU A 350 -7.52 2.19 -10.42
C LEU A 350 -8.60 1.63 -11.34
N ALA A 351 -8.25 1.04 -12.48
CA ALA A 351 -9.19 0.45 -13.42
C ALA A 351 -9.65 -0.97 -13.03
N SER A 352 -9.04 -1.63 -12.03
CA SER A 352 -9.35 -3.01 -11.65
C SER A 352 -10.50 -3.11 -10.61
N GLY A 353 -11.45 -4.05 -10.80
CA GLY A 353 -12.70 -4.16 -10.01
C GLY A 353 -12.69 -5.27 -8.95
N MET A 354 -11.93 -5.10 -7.86
CA MET A 354 -11.57 -6.16 -6.89
C MET A 354 -12.72 -6.89 -6.16
N PHE A 355 -13.96 -6.38 -6.10
CA PHE A 355 -15.05 -6.99 -5.31
C PHE A 355 -16.30 -7.38 -6.12
N GLU A 356 -16.39 -6.98 -7.39
CA GLU A 356 -17.54 -7.35 -8.24
C GLU A 356 -17.56 -8.86 -8.57
N VAL A 357 -16.39 -9.49 -8.54
CA VAL A 357 -16.18 -10.91 -8.89
C VAL A 357 -16.81 -11.87 -7.87
N LEU A 358 -17.05 -11.44 -6.63
CA LEU A 358 -17.62 -12.26 -5.54
C LEU A 358 -19.17 -12.27 -5.49
N ARG A 359 -19.83 -11.65 -6.47
CA ARG A 359 -21.30 -11.59 -6.54
C ARG A 359 -21.94 -12.95 -6.82
N GLU A 360 -21.21 -13.84 -7.50
CA GLU A 360 -21.58 -15.23 -7.77
C GLU A 360 -20.56 -16.19 -7.13
N PRO A 361 -20.94 -17.45 -6.80
CA PRO A 361 -20.00 -18.42 -6.24
C PRO A 361 -18.80 -18.67 -7.17
N ILE A 362 -17.60 -18.44 -6.67
CA ILE A 362 -16.34 -18.60 -7.41
C ILE A 362 -15.34 -19.38 -6.57
N ASP A 363 -14.53 -20.24 -7.18
CA ASP A 363 -13.48 -20.93 -6.43
C ASP A 363 -12.27 -20.01 -6.16
N ALA A 364 -11.44 -20.39 -5.19
CA ALA A 364 -10.31 -19.54 -4.79
C ALA A 364 -9.24 -19.40 -5.89
N ALA A 365 -9.09 -20.37 -6.79
CA ALA A 365 -8.10 -20.33 -7.86
C ALA A 365 -8.54 -19.41 -9.00
N ASP A 366 -9.81 -19.48 -9.38
CA ASP A 366 -10.46 -18.59 -10.33
C ASP A 366 -10.57 -17.18 -9.77
N LEU A 367 -10.87 -17.02 -8.47
CA LEU A 367 -10.85 -15.71 -7.83
C LEU A 367 -9.43 -15.14 -7.75
N ALA A 368 -8.43 -15.96 -7.42
CA ALA A 368 -7.02 -15.58 -7.45
C ALA A 368 -6.61 -15.10 -8.84
N ALA A 369 -7.07 -15.81 -9.89
CA ALA A 369 -6.86 -15.43 -11.28
C ALA A 369 -7.59 -14.13 -11.68
N CYS A 370 -8.82 -13.92 -11.19
CA CYS A 370 -9.61 -12.72 -11.47
C CYS A 370 -9.12 -11.48 -10.72
N LEU A 371 -8.66 -11.64 -9.47
CA LEU A 371 -8.18 -10.56 -8.61
C LEU A 371 -6.68 -10.30 -8.73
N LEU A 372 -5.99 -11.14 -9.52
CA LEU A 372 -4.55 -11.10 -9.76
C LEU A 372 -3.75 -11.15 -8.44
N ILE A 373 -4.10 -12.15 -7.62
CA ILE A 373 -3.53 -12.45 -6.30
C ILE A 373 -2.99 -13.89 -6.33
N GLY A 374 -1.87 -14.19 -5.67
CA GLY A 374 -1.40 -15.57 -5.46
C GLY A 374 -2.47 -16.43 -4.77
N GLN A 375 -2.59 -17.71 -5.12
CA GLN A 375 -3.68 -18.56 -4.63
C GLN A 375 -3.70 -18.60 -3.10
N ARG A 376 -2.53 -18.69 -2.48
CA ARG A 376 -2.36 -18.72 -1.02
C ARG A 376 -2.81 -17.42 -0.34
N GLY A 377 -2.53 -16.27 -0.95
CA GLY A 377 -2.99 -14.97 -0.44
C GLY A 377 -4.50 -14.79 -0.57
N THR A 378 -5.07 -15.30 -1.66
CA THR A 378 -6.52 -15.29 -1.92
C THR A 378 -7.27 -16.14 -0.90
N GLU A 379 -6.84 -17.38 -0.69
CA GLU A 379 -7.43 -18.29 0.30
C GLU A 379 -7.37 -17.70 1.72
N THR A 380 -6.27 -17.02 2.06
CA THR A 380 -6.11 -16.41 3.38
C THR A 380 -7.03 -15.22 3.59
N LEU A 381 -7.14 -14.33 2.60
CA LEU A 381 -8.08 -13.20 2.64
C LEU A 381 -9.53 -13.68 2.72
N LEU A 382 -9.89 -14.70 1.92
CA LEU A 382 -11.22 -15.29 1.93
C LEU A 382 -11.55 -15.96 3.26
N ALA A 383 -10.60 -16.65 3.89
CA ALA A 383 -10.80 -17.23 5.21
C ALA A 383 -11.09 -16.16 6.27
N VAL A 384 -10.37 -15.02 6.23
CA VAL A 384 -10.64 -13.89 7.13
C VAL A 384 -12.03 -13.30 6.87
N LEU A 385 -12.38 -13.04 5.61
CA LEU A 385 -13.69 -12.50 5.24
C LEU A 385 -14.86 -13.47 5.52
N ALA A 386 -14.62 -14.77 5.43
CA ALA A 386 -15.61 -15.78 5.75
C ALA A 386 -15.82 -15.88 7.27
N SER A 387 -14.74 -15.79 8.05
CA SER A 387 -14.78 -15.79 9.52
C SER A 387 -15.44 -14.58 10.17
N THR A 388 -15.65 -13.50 9.42
CA THR A 388 -16.43 -12.34 9.85
C THR A 388 -17.90 -12.42 9.42
N GLY A 389 -18.30 -13.50 8.73
CA GLY A 389 -19.66 -13.69 8.23
C GLY A 389 -20.00 -12.86 6.99
N LEU A 390 -19.00 -12.26 6.31
CA LEU A 390 -19.19 -11.43 5.13
C LEU A 390 -19.11 -12.24 3.82
N VAL A 391 -18.36 -13.32 3.84
CA VAL A 391 -18.26 -14.30 2.74
C VAL A 391 -18.73 -15.66 3.24
N SER A 392 -19.45 -16.41 2.42
CA SER A 392 -19.80 -17.80 2.66
C SER A 392 -18.80 -18.67 1.91
N ALA A 393 -18.21 -19.65 2.59
CA ALA A 393 -17.42 -20.70 1.97
C ALA A 393 -18.23 -22.01 1.95
N CYS A 394 -18.55 -22.52 0.76
CA CYS A 394 -19.30 -23.76 0.57
C CYS A 394 -18.64 -24.61 -0.51
N ASN A 395 -18.22 -25.83 -0.17
CA ASN A 395 -17.61 -26.79 -1.11
C ASN A 395 -16.43 -26.18 -1.92
N GLY A 396 -15.57 -25.39 -1.27
CA GLY A 396 -14.42 -24.74 -1.92
C GLY A 396 -14.76 -23.54 -2.80
N ARG A 397 -16.02 -23.09 -2.82
CA ARG A 397 -16.47 -21.88 -3.52
C ARG A 397 -16.89 -20.80 -2.53
N TYR A 398 -16.61 -19.56 -2.89
CA TYR A 398 -16.81 -18.38 -2.06
C TYR A 398 -17.84 -17.45 -2.71
N SER A 399 -18.72 -16.88 -1.91
CA SER A 399 -19.70 -15.87 -2.36
C SER A 399 -20.06 -14.93 -1.23
N LEU A 400 -20.51 -13.72 -1.53
CA LEU A 400 -20.98 -12.80 -0.49
C LEU A 400 -22.23 -13.34 0.23
N THR A 401 -22.21 -13.33 1.57
CA THR A 401 -23.40 -13.58 2.41
C THR A 401 -24.40 -12.42 2.26
N GLY A 402 -25.61 -12.54 2.83
CA GLY A 402 -26.53 -11.41 2.90
C GLY A 402 -25.91 -10.17 3.54
N LEU A 403 -25.09 -10.36 4.57
CA LEU A 403 -24.33 -9.29 5.23
C LEU A 403 -23.22 -8.72 4.32
N GLY A 404 -22.46 -9.59 3.65
CA GLY A 404 -21.43 -9.15 2.70
C GLY A 404 -22.00 -8.42 1.50
N ARG A 405 -23.16 -8.82 0.98
CA ARG A 405 -23.85 -8.11 -0.10
C ARG A 405 -24.28 -6.71 0.36
N GLU A 406 -24.77 -6.60 1.59
CA GLU A 406 -25.25 -5.35 2.18
C GLU A 406 -24.11 -4.35 2.46
N TYR A 407 -22.91 -4.84 2.81
CA TYR A 407 -21.77 -3.98 3.15
C TYR A 407 -20.68 -3.88 2.06
N PHE A 408 -20.62 -4.78 1.07
CA PHE A 408 -19.56 -4.81 0.05
C PHE A 408 -20.00 -4.67 -1.40
N LEU A 409 -21.30 -4.73 -1.71
CA LEU A 409 -21.76 -4.40 -3.05
C LEU A 409 -22.02 -2.89 -3.16
N PRO A 410 -21.48 -2.22 -4.21
CA PRO A 410 -21.67 -0.78 -4.42
C PRO A 410 -23.15 -0.36 -4.55
N ASP A 411 -24.01 -1.30 -4.94
CA ASP A 411 -25.44 -1.06 -5.13
C ASP A 411 -26.23 -1.12 -3.81
N SER A 412 -25.60 -1.51 -2.69
CA SER A 412 -26.27 -1.55 -1.40
C SER A 412 -26.20 -0.19 -0.70
N PRO A 413 -27.32 0.31 -0.13
CA PRO A 413 -27.34 1.57 0.63
C PRO A 413 -26.55 1.53 1.94
N PHE A 414 -26.03 0.36 2.34
CA PHE A 414 -25.17 0.19 3.51
C PHE A 414 -23.73 -0.17 3.15
N PHE A 415 -23.30 0.05 1.90
CA PHE A 415 -21.92 -0.20 1.46
C PHE A 415 -20.89 0.47 2.39
N LYS A 416 -19.98 -0.33 2.95
CA LYS A 416 -18.88 0.04 3.86
C LYS A 416 -17.53 -0.50 3.38
N GLY A 417 -17.33 -0.62 2.06
CA GLY A 417 -16.14 -1.26 1.46
C GLY A 417 -14.78 -0.65 1.85
N ALA A 418 -14.75 0.57 2.36
CA ALA A 418 -13.51 1.25 2.75
C ALA A 418 -13.34 1.44 4.26
N LEU A 419 -14.28 0.99 5.10
CA LEU A 419 -14.00 0.73 6.52
C LEU A 419 -12.91 -0.35 6.68
N PHE A 420 -12.71 -1.19 5.65
CA PHE A 420 -11.67 -2.21 5.55
C PHE A 420 -10.38 -1.71 4.87
N GLN A 421 -10.39 -0.50 4.30
CA GLN A 421 -9.20 0.16 3.75
C GLN A 421 -8.46 1.01 4.81
N THR A 422 -9.09 1.26 5.96
CA THR A 422 -8.47 1.83 7.18
C THR A 422 -7.55 0.87 7.95
N LEU A 423 -7.30 -0.33 7.40
CA LEU A 423 -6.24 -1.20 7.90
C LEU A 423 -4.90 -0.50 7.68
N SER A 424 -4.04 -0.48 8.71
CA SER A 424 -2.77 0.25 8.72
C SER A 424 -1.93 0.03 7.46
N ALA A 425 -1.09 1.02 7.08
CA ALA A 425 -0.22 0.94 5.90
C ALA A 425 0.62 -0.37 5.86
N ASP A 426 1.00 -0.89 7.02
CA ASP A 426 1.69 -2.17 7.17
C ASP A 426 0.83 -3.37 6.76
N THR A 427 -0.49 -3.33 7.00
CA THR A 427 -1.46 -4.34 6.58
C THR A 427 -1.70 -4.31 5.07
N MET A 428 -1.69 -3.12 4.45
CA MET A 428 -1.86 -2.98 3.00
C MET A 428 -0.60 -3.37 2.22
N GLU A 429 0.59 -3.08 2.74
CA GLU A 429 1.85 -3.58 2.17
C GLU A 429 2.00 -5.10 2.39
N MET A 430 1.58 -5.60 3.56
CA MET A 430 1.46 -7.03 3.88
C MET A 430 0.52 -7.75 2.92
N ILE A 431 -0.69 -7.22 2.69
CA ILE A 431 -1.65 -7.75 1.72
C ILE A 431 -1.08 -7.64 0.29
N ARG A 432 -0.44 -6.53 -0.10
CA ARG A 432 0.21 -6.42 -1.42
C ARG A 432 1.34 -7.41 -1.63
N THR A 433 2.18 -7.65 -0.63
CA THR A 433 3.34 -8.52 -0.79
C THR A 433 2.94 -10.00 -0.73
N ALA A 434 1.96 -10.32 0.14
CA ALA A 434 1.24 -11.59 0.16
C ALA A 434 0.45 -11.88 -1.12
N ARG A 435 0.02 -10.84 -1.84
CA ARG A 435 -0.72 -10.97 -3.11
C ARG A 435 0.17 -11.33 -4.30
N LEU A 436 1.48 -11.08 -4.23
CA LEU A 436 2.36 -11.12 -5.40
C LEU A 436 3.34 -12.30 -5.43
N GLN A 437 3.50 -13.02 -4.31
CA GLN A 437 4.45 -14.15 -4.21
C GLN A 437 3.72 -15.34 -3.60
N ASP A 438 3.65 -16.48 -4.31
CA ASP A 438 3.32 -17.77 -3.72
C ASP A 438 4.53 -18.24 -2.86
N GLY A 439 4.84 -17.49 -1.80
CA GLY A 439 6.00 -17.71 -0.95
C GLY A 439 6.17 -16.62 0.13
N PRO A 440 6.88 -16.92 1.23
CA PRO A 440 7.09 -15.98 2.33
C PRO A 440 7.87 -14.74 1.91
N THR A 441 7.41 -13.57 2.36
CA THR A 441 8.11 -12.29 2.19
C THR A 441 9.45 -12.24 2.95
N ARG A 442 9.54 -12.96 4.08
CA ARG A 442 10.76 -13.20 4.85
C ARG A 442 10.87 -14.70 5.12
N PRO A 443 11.66 -15.46 4.35
CA PRO A 443 11.67 -16.91 4.42
C PRO A 443 12.45 -17.42 5.65
N GLN A 444 11.82 -17.42 6.83
CA GLN A 444 12.43 -18.00 8.04
C GLN A 444 12.67 -19.50 7.84
N THR A 445 11.73 -20.19 7.19
CA THR A 445 11.82 -21.61 6.82
C THR A 445 13.05 -21.94 5.98
N THR A 446 13.43 -21.10 5.02
CA THR A 446 14.67 -21.30 4.24
C THR A 446 15.92 -21.18 5.12
N CYS A 447 15.91 -20.27 6.10
CA CYS A 447 17.01 -20.16 7.06
C CYS A 447 17.09 -21.40 7.95
N TRP A 448 15.95 -21.89 8.44
CA TRP A 448 15.87 -23.08 9.29
C TRP A 448 16.27 -24.35 8.54
N LEU A 449 15.86 -24.50 7.27
CA LEU A 449 16.31 -25.60 6.39
C LEU A 449 17.84 -25.60 6.25
N ALA A 450 18.45 -24.41 6.17
CA ALA A 450 19.91 -24.24 6.16
C ALA A 450 20.56 -24.34 7.56
N GLY A 451 19.80 -24.69 8.60
CA GLY A 451 20.30 -24.83 9.97
C GLY A 451 20.61 -23.52 10.69
N ARG A 452 20.07 -22.39 10.22
CA ARG A 452 20.32 -21.06 10.78
C ARG A 452 19.08 -20.50 11.47
N VAL A 453 19.29 -19.81 12.59
CA VAL A 453 18.25 -19.07 13.31
C VAL A 453 18.74 -17.64 13.52
N GLU A 454 17.97 -16.67 13.05
CA GLU A 454 18.26 -15.26 13.29
C GLU A 454 17.80 -14.86 14.70
N HIS A 455 18.64 -14.19 15.47
CA HIS A 455 18.35 -13.73 16.84
C HIS A 455 17.72 -14.81 17.76
N PRO A 456 18.36 -15.98 17.95
CA PRO A 456 17.77 -17.15 18.64
C PRO A 456 17.27 -16.87 20.06
N ARG A 457 17.94 -15.97 20.79
CA ARG A 457 17.52 -15.52 22.13
C ARG A 457 16.17 -14.81 22.13
N GLU A 458 15.98 -13.89 21.19
CA GLU A 458 14.74 -13.13 21.07
C GLU A 458 13.60 -14.01 20.57
N GLN A 459 13.88 -14.85 19.56
CA GLN A 459 12.91 -15.84 19.07
C GLN A 459 12.48 -16.81 20.19
N GLY A 460 13.43 -17.38 20.93
CA GLY A 460 13.15 -18.28 22.04
C GLY A 460 12.30 -17.62 23.14
N ARG A 461 12.64 -16.38 23.53
CA ARG A 461 11.86 -15.62 24.51
C ARG A 461 10.44 -15.32 24.02
N ARG A 462 10.30 -14.88 22.76
CA ARG A 462 8.99 -14.56 22.14
C ARG A 462 8.11 -15.81 22.08
N MET A 463 8.65 -16.92 21.57
CA MET A 463 7.91 -18.17 21.44
C MET A 463 7.53 -18.75 22.79
N HIS A 464 8.43 -18.71 23.78
CA HIS A 464 8.11 -19.14 25.15
C HIS A 464 6.94 -18.35 25.74
N ALA A 465 6.98 -17.02 25.66
CA ALA A 465 5.89 -16.19 26.16
C ALA A 465 4.57 -16.43 25.43
N HIS A 466 4.63 -16.62 24.10
CA HIS A 466 3.45 -16.88 23.27
C HIS A 466 2.78 -18.23 23.59
N THR A 467 3.55 -19.30 23.78
CA THR A 467 3.03 -20.66 23.91
C THR A 467 2.88 -21.15 25.36
N PHE A 468 3.39 -20.43 26.36
CA PHE A 468 3.39 -20.86 27.76
C PHE A 468 2.02 -21.35 28.29
N ALA A 469 0.95 -20.59 28.04
CA ALA A 469 -0.38 -20.94 28.51
C ALA A 469 -0.93 -22.19 27.79
N ALA A 470 -0.73 -22.27 26.47
CA ALA A 470 -1.11 -23.44 25.68
C ALA A 470 -0.32 -24.69 26.09
N ALA A 471 0.98 -24.56 26.35
CA ALA A 471 1.84 -25.64 26.84
C ALA A 471 1.41 -26.16 28.21
N THR A 472 0.97 -25.27 29.10
CA THR A 472 0.45 -25.66 30.41
C THR A 472 -0.84 -26.47 30.29
N ALA A 473 -1.75 -26.05 29.39
CA ALA A 473 -2.99 -26.78 29.14
C ALA A 473 -2.74 -28.13 28.43
N PHE A 474 -1.87 -28.14 27.43
CA PHE A 474 -1.42 -29.34 26.71
C PHE A 474 -0.86 -30.39 27.68
N ALA A 475 0.00 -29.99 28.61
CA ALA A 475 0.55 -30.89 29.61
C ALA A 475 -0.51 -31.47 30.57
N GLY A 476 -1.64 -30.79 30.72
CA GLY A 476 -2.77 -31.23 31.54
C GLY A 476 -3.61 -32.33 30.91
N ASP A 477 -3.44 -32.64 29.62
CA ASP A 477 -4.23 -33.66 28.93
C ASP A 477 -3.90 -35.08 29.45
N PRO A 478 -4.92 -35.91 29.76
CA PRO A 478 -4.70 -37.26 30.29
C PRO A 478 -3.96 -38.20 29.33
N LEU A 479 -3.88 -37.88 28.03
CA LEU A 479 -3.17 -38.70 27.04
C LEU A 479 -1.67 -38.86 27.36
N PHE A 480 -1.08 -37.92 28.11
CA PHE A 480 0.33 -37.99 28.51
C PHE A 480 0.60 -38.88 29.73
N ALA A 481 -0.43 -39.32 30.46
CA ALA A 481 -0.24 -40.10 31.69
C ALA A 481 0.39 -41.49 31.46
N ALA A 482 0.35 -42.00 30.23
CA ALA A 482 0.91 -43.29 29.84
C ALA A 482 2.18 -43.15 28.97
N ILE A 483 2.68 -41.92 28.76
CA ILE A 483 3.86 -41.65 27.92
C ILE A 483 5.10 -41.67 28.82
N ALA A 484 6.04 -42.55 28.52
CA ALA A 484 7.30 -42.63 29.26
C ALA A 484 8.33 -41.64 28.70
N HIS A 485 8.40 -41.46 27.38
CA HIS A 485 9.40 -40.62 26.74
C HIS A 485 8.89 -39.96 25.46
N SER A 486 8.77 -38.62 25.48
CA SER A 486 8.43 -37.82 24.31
C SER A 486 9.64 -37.21 23.60
N LEU A 487 9.66 -37.28 22.27
CA LEU A 487 10.52 -36.49 21.39
C LEU A 487 9.75 -35.25 20.90
N ASP A 488 10.18 -34.06 21.33
CA ASP A 488 9.60 -32.75 20.98
C ASP A 488 10.39 -32.15 19.81
N VAL A 489 9.84 -32.29 18.60
CA VAL A 489 10.51 -31.96 17.33
C VAL A 489 10.30 -30.49 17.01
N ALA A 490 11.38 -29.77 16.72
CA ALA A 490 11.39 -28.31 16.60
C ALA A 490 10.80 -27.61 17.85
N GLY A 491 11.11 -28.16 19.04
CA GLY A 491 10.54 -27.72 20.31
C GLY A 491 11.07 -26.37 20.84
N GLY A 492 11.99 -25.72 20.11
CA GLY A 492 12.58 -24.44 20.45
C GLY A 492 13.31 -24.44 21.78
N VAL A 493 12.86 -23.59 22.71
CA VAL A 493 13.40 -23.55 24.08
C VAL A 493 12.78 -24.61 25.01
N GLY A 494 11.95 -25.51 24.48
CA GLY A 494 11.38 -26.64 25.21
C GLY A 494 10.14 -26.30 26.04
N THR A 495 9.39 -25.25 25.71
CA THR A 495 8.25 -24.78 26.52
C THR A 495 7.22 -25.89 26.81
N PHE A 496 6.88 -26.72 25.82
CA PHE A 496 5.94 -27.85 25.96
C PHE A 496 6.57 -29.00 26.76
N SER A 497 7.79 -29.41 26.42
CA SER A 497 8.56 -30.42 27.16
C SER A 497 8.74 -30.08 28.64
N ILE A 498 9.02 -28.82 28.98
CA ILE A 498 9.16 -28.35 30.36
C ILE A 498 7.82 -28.41 31.10
N ALA A 499 6.71 -28.04 30.44
CA ALA A 499 5.38 -28.15 31.01
C ALA A 499 5.00 -29.61 31.30
N LEU A 500 5.28 -30.52 30.35
CA LEU A 500 5.08 -31.96 30.52
C LEU A 500 5.89 -32.52 31.70
N ALA A 501 7.19 -32.27 31.76
CA ALA A 501 8.07 -32.74 32.84
C ALA A 501 7.66 -32.22 34.23
N ARG A 502 7.11 -31.00 34.30
CA ARG A 502 6.58 -30.45 35.57
C ARG A 502 5.28 -31.12 35.99
N ARG A 503 4.45 -31.53 35.03
CA ARG A 503 3.12 -32.08 35.29
C ARG A 503 3.13 -33.60 35.50
N HIS A 504 4.07 -34.30 34.86
CA HIS A 504 4.20 -35.75 34.83
C HIS A 504 5.62 -36.16 35.25
N PRO A 505 5.88 -36.40 36.56
CA PRO A 505 7.24 -36.65 37.07
C PRO A 505 7.94 -37.91 36.55
N HIS A 506 7.21 -38.79 35.86
CA HIS A 506 7.73 -40.02 35.26
C HIS A 506 8.17 -39.83 33.81
N LEU A 507 7.72 -38.75 33.17
CA LEU A 507 7.84 -38.55 31.73
C LEU A 507 9.18 -37.87 31.41
N GLN A 508 9.96 -38.50 30.53
CA GLN A 508 11.20 -37.96 29.99
C GLN A 508 10.92 -37.20 28.68
N CYS A 509 11.57 -36.06 28.47
CA CYS A 509 11.43 -35.26 27.26
C CYS A 509 12.78 -35.07 26.57
N THR A 510 12.86 -35.39 25.29
CA THR A 510 13.96 -34.96 24.42
C THR A 510 13.46 -33.81 23.54
N VAL A 511 13.98 -32.60 23.75
CA VAL A 511 13.79 -31.46 22.84
C VAL A 511 14.80 -31.57 21.71
N MET A 512 14.33 -31.63 20.47
CA MET A 512 15.17 -31.62 19.28
C MET A 512 14.95 -30.32 18.50
N ASP A 513 16.00 -29.51 18.37
CA ASP A 513 15.95 -28.28 17.57
C ASP A 513 17.33 -27.99 16.96
N LEU A 514 17.44 -26.91 16.18
CA LEU A 514 18.68 -26.48 15.55
C LEU A 514 19.77 -26.14 16.59
N PRO A 515 21.06 -26.33 16.25
CA PRO A 515 22.17 -26.01 17.15
C PRO A 515 22.13 -24.58 17.72
N ALA A 516 21.63 -23.62 16.95
CA ALA A 516 21.50 -22.22 17.37
C ALA A 516 20.57 -22.01 18.58
N MET A 517 19.63 -22.92 18.84
CA MET A 517 18.70 -22.84 19.98
C MET A 517 19.25 -23.47 21.26
N ALA A 518 20.33 -24.25 21.18
CA ALA A 518 20.79 -25.12 22.26
C ALA A 518 21.12 -24.36 23.55
N ALA A 519 21.77 -23.20 23.46
CA ALA A 519 22.13 -22.39 24.63
C ALA A 519 20.89 -21.86 25.36
N GLU A 520 19.91 -21.35 24.61
CA GLU A 520 18.67 -20.82 25.19
C GLU A 520 17.81 -21.93 25.79
N ALA A 521 17.64 -23.05 25.07
CA ALA A 521 16.88 -24.20 25.55
C ALA A 521 17.46 -24.77 26.86
N ARG A 522 18.77 -25.03 26.91
CA ARG A 522 19.45 -25.49 28.14
C ARG A 522 19.31 -24.48 29.27
N GLY A 523 19.38 -23.18 28.95
CA GLY A 523 19.17 -22.10 29.93
C GLY A 523 17.77 -22.07 30.54
N TYR A 524 16.72 -22.38 29.77
CA TYR A 524 15.36 -22.53 30.31
C TYR A 524 15.21 -23.82 31.12
N ILE A 525 15.72 -24.95 30.61
CA ILE A 525 15.66 -26.26 31.28
C ILE A 525 16.32 -26.20 32.67
N ASP A 526 17.51 -25.60 32.77
CA ASP A 526 18.25 -25.42 34.01
C ASP A 526 17.52 -24.47 34.98
N ARG A 527 17.18 -23.26 34.51
CA ARG A 527 16.49 -22.25 35.33
C ARG A 527 15.14 -22.72 35.86
N LEU A 528 14.44 -23.56 35.11
CA LEU A 528 13.13 -24.09 35.48
C LEU A 528 13.22 -25.43 36.24
N GLY A 529 14.43 -25.95 36.49
CA GLY A 529 14.71 -27.04 37.41
C GLY A 529 14.31 -28.43 36.91
N VAL A 530 14.30 -28.66 35.59
CA VAL A 530 13.83 -29.93 34.98
C VAL A 530 14.93 -30.70 34.24
N THR A 531 16.19 -30.43 34.54
CA THR A 531 17.37 -31.05 33.91
C THR A 531 17.43 -32.58 34.04
N SER A 532 16.79 -33.16 35.05
CA SER A 532 16.70 -34.62 35.24
C SER A 532 15.65 -35.30 34.37
N GLN A 533 14.79 -34.53 33.69
CA GLN A 533 13.68 -35.03 32.86
C GLN A 533 13.73 -34.51 31.43
N VAL A 534 14.29 -33.32 31.20
CA VAL A 534 14.32 -32.67 29.88
C VAL A 534 15.75 -32.54 29.40
N ARG A 535 16.06 -33.16 28.25
CA ARG A 535 17.34 -33.01 27.55
C ARG A 535 17.15 -32.32 26.21
N PHE A 536 18.18 -31.62 25.73
CA PHE A 536 18.21 -31.00 24.41
C PHE A 536 19.20 -31.72 23.49
N ILE A 537 18.78 -32.03 22.27
CA ILE A 537 19.64 -32.50 21.17
C ILE A 537 19.60 -31.51 20.00
N ASP A 538 20.77 -31.22 19.45
CA ASP A 538 20.97 -30.27 18.35
C ASP A 538 20.93 -31.01 17.00
N ARG A 539 19.75 -31.08 16.38
CA ARG A 539 19.58 -31.74 15.07
C ARG A 539 18.60 -30.97 14.19
N ASN A 540 18.90 -30.96 12.89
CA ASN A 540 17.96 -30.53 11.87
C ASN A 540 16.95 -31.64 11.59
N MET A 541 15.66 -31.37 11.85
CA MET A 541 14.59 -32.36 11.74
C MET A 541 14.41 -32.96 10.33
N PHE A 542 14.84 -32.26 9.27
CA PHE A 542 14.76 -32.76 7.89
C PHE A 542 16.08 -33.39 7.40
N ALA A 543 17.24 -32.95 7.90
CA ALA A 543 18.53 -33.42 7.38
C ALA A 543 19.08 -34.62 8.14
N GLU A 544 18.72 -34.78 9.41
CA GLU A 544 19.37 -35.71 10.32
C GLU A 544 18.42 -36.82 10.80
N PRO A 545 18.94 -38.02 11.14
CA PRO A 545 18.12 -39.12 11.65
C PRO A 545 17.58 -38.80 13.06
N TRP A 546 16.40 -39.33 13.37
CA TRP A 546 15.75 -39.18 14.68
C TRP A 546 16.02 -40.42 15.54
N ASP A 547 16.16 -40.23 16.84
CA ASP A 547 16.38 -41.34 17.78
C ASP A 547 15.09 -42.16 17.96
N ARG A 548 15.23 -43.47 18.19
CA ARG A 548 14.12 -44.43 18.37
C ARG A 548 13.77 -44.67 19.85
N ASP A 549 14.30 -43.85 20.74
CA ASP A 549 14.12 -43.94 22.20
C ASP A 549 12.90 -43.14 22.67
N CYS A 550 11.77 -43.20 21.96
CA CYS A 550 10.55 -42.50 22.38
C CYS A 550 9.30 -43.33 22.12
N ASP A 551 8.27 -43.15 22.94
CA ASP A 551 6.93 -43.69 22.73
C ASP A 551 5.91 -42.59 22.36
N ALA A 552 6.34 -41.33 22.37
CA ALA A 552 5.62 -40.20 21.80
C ALA A 552 6.50 -39.28 20.92
N VAL A 553 5.95 -38.78 19.82
CA VAL A 553 6.51 -37.66 19.06
C VAL A 553 5.54 -36.48 19.13
N VAL A 554 6.07 -35.30 19.47
CA VAL A 554 5.29 -34.07 19.64
C VAL A 554 5.72 -33.06 18.59
N PHE A 555 4.73 -32.48 17.91
CA PHE A 555 4.85 -31.29 17.09
C PHE A 555 3.94 -30.22 17.67
N SER A 556 4.50 -29.09 18.11
CA SER A 556 3.71 -27.99 18.66
C SER A 556 4.07 -26.70 17.95
N ASN A 557 3.13 -26.12 17.20
CA ASN A 557 3.39 -24.98 16.31
C ASN A 557 4.53 -25.27 15.33
N VAL A 558 4.44 -26.38 14.60
CA VAL A 558 5.44 -26.80 13.61
C VAL A 558 4.81 -26.97 12.24
N PHE A 559 3.66 -27.62 12.15
CA PHE A 559 3.06 -27.96 10.85
C PHE A 559 2.65 -26.69 10.09
N HIS A 560 2.24 -25.63 10.80
CA HIS A 560 1.88 -24.37 10.14
C HIS A 560 3.05 -23.61 9.53
N ASP A 561 4.30 -24.00 9.81
CA ASP A 561 5.48 -23.38 9.20
C ASP A 561 5.70 -23.88 7.78
N TRP A 562 5.19 -25.06 7.43
CA TRP A 562 5.58 -25.78 6.23
C TRP A 562 4.42 -26.07 5.28
N GLU A 563 4.74 -26.32 4.01
CA GLU A 563 3.78 -26.83 3.03
C GLU A 563 3.41 -28.30 3.28
N GLU A 564 2.30 -28.74 2.68
CA GLU A 564 1.73 -30.08 2.91
C GLU A 564 2.74 -31.21 2.69
N PHE A 565 3.59 -31.10 1.66
CA PHE A 565 4.56 -32.15 1.36
C PHE A 565 5.63 -32.30 2.46
N ARG A 566 6.03 -31.20 3.12
CA ARG A 566 6.97 -31.21 4.25
C ARG A 566 6.31 -31.72 5.52
N CYS A 567 5.07 -31.31 5.79
CA CYS A 567 4.28 -31.87 6.88
C CYS A 567 4.13 -33.39 6.72
N ALA A 568 3.91 -33.89 5.48
CA ALA A 568 3.86 -35.31 5.17
C ALA A 568 5.21 -36.02 5.44
N GLU A 569 6.33 -35.39 5.10
CA GLU A 569 7.67 -35.89 5.44
C GLU A 569 7.86 -36.03 6.96
N LEU A 570 7.47 -35.00 7.74
CA LEU A 570 7.57 -35.02 9.20
C LEU A 570 6.70 -36.12 9.83
N ALA A 571 5.46 -36.28 9.34
CA ALA A 571 4.57 -37.35 9.79
C ALA A 571 5.16 -38.75 9.50
N CYS A 572 5.79 -38.94 8.34
CA CYS A 572 6.45 -40.21 8.01
C CYS A 572 7.66 -40.48 8.93
N ARG A 573 8.47 -39.46 9.23
CA ARG A 573 9.60 -39.60 10.16
C ARG A 573 9.15 -39.95 11.57
N ALA A 574 8.09 -39.31 12.06
CA ALA A 574 7.48 -39.64 13.34
C ALA A 574 7.02 -41.11 13.36
N TYR A 575 6.32 -41.54 12.30
CA TYR A 575 5.89 -42.93 12.17
C TYR A 575 7.08 -43.89 12.19
N ASP A 576 8.19 -43.56 11.52
CA ASP A 576 9.33 -44.46 11.39
C ASP A 576 10.08 -44.68 12.70
N VAL A 577 10.15 -43.68 13.60
CA VAL A 577 10.83 -43.80 14.90
C VAL A 577 9.96 -44.38 16.00
N LEU A 578 8.65 -44.16 15.95
CA LEU A 578 7.75 -44.64 17.00
C LEU A 578 7.68 -46.18 17.02
N PRO A 579 7.62 -46.81 18.20
CA PRO A 579 7.30 -48.22 18.34
C PRO A 579 5.82 -48.48 17.99
N ALA A 580 5.46 -49.75 17.84
CA ALA A 580 4.07 -50.16 17.74
C ALA A 580 3.29 -49.71 19.00
N GLY A 581 2.14 -49.08 18.82
CA GLY A 581 1.38 -48.45 19.91
C GLY A 581 1.88 -47.06 20.33
N GLY A 582 3.00 -46.59 19.78
CA GLY A 582 3.51 -45.24 20.02
C GLY A 582 2.58 -44.17 19.43
N ARG A 583 2.67 -42.96 19.98
CA ARG A 583 1.73 -41.85 19.67
C ARG A 583 2.41 -40.68 19.00
N VAL A 584 1.71 -40.05 18.08
CA VAL A 584 2.06 -38.71 17.58
C VAL A 584 1.05 -37.69 18.08
N PHE A 585 1.55 -36.54 18.52
CA PHE A 585 0.76 -35.41 18.97
C PHE A 585 1.07 -34.19 18.11
N VAL A 586 0.04 -33.58 17.54
CA VAL A 586 0.14 -32.35 16.76
C VAL A 586 -0.72 -31.29 17.45
N ASN A 587 -0.08 -30.30 18.05
CA ASN A 587 -0.74 -29.20 18.76
C ASN A 587 -0.64 -27.91 17.93
N GLU A 588 -1.75 -27.53 17.32
CA GLU A 588 -1.82 -26.46 16.32
C GLU A 588 -3.05 -25.58 16.51
N VAL A 589 -3.02 -24.38 15.93
CA VAL A 589 -4.20 -23.53 15.80
C VAL A 589 -4.92 -23.91 14.51
N LEU A 590 -6.09 -24.52 14.62
CA LEU A 590 -6.79 -25.08 13.45
C LEU A 590 -7.80 -24.10 12.87
N LEU A 591 -7.91 -24.13 11.53
CA LEU A 591 -9.10 -23.64 10.84
C LEU A 591 -10.22 -24.69 10.96
N ASP A 592 -11.47 -24.22 10.89
CA ASP A 592 -12.62 -25.07 10.67
C ASP A 592 -12.52 -25.73 9.28
N ASP A 593 -13.09 -26.92 9.10
CA ASP A 593 -12.99 -27.67 7.83
C ASP A 593 -13.65 -26.92 6.65
N THR A 594 -14.60 -26.03 6.94
CA THR A 594 -15.23 -25.10 6.01
C THR A 594 -14.33 -23.92 5.63
N LYS A 595 -13.19 -23.73 6.30
CA LYS A 595 -12.20 -22.66 6.12
C LYS A 595 -12.76 -21.24 6.36
N ASP A 596 -13.89 -21.14 7.07
CA ASP A 596 -14.58 -19.89 7.39
C ASP A 596 -14.46 -19.49 8.85
N GLY A 597 -13.44 -19.97 9.56
CA GLY A 597 -13.26 -19.65 10.97
C GLY A 597 -12.28 -20.58 11.66
N PRO A 598 -12.02 -20.36 12.95
CA PRO A 598 -12.34 -19.14 13.71
C PRO A 598 -11.45 -17.95 13.29
N LEU A 599 -11.92 -16.70 13.47
CA LEU A 599 -11.20 -15.48 13.03
C LEU A 599 -9.75 -15.40 13.55
N GLY A 600 -9.50 -15.83 14.79
CA GLY A 600 -8.15 -15.89 15.34
C GLY A 600 -7.21 -16.80 14.56
N ALA A 601 -7.70 -17.96 14.09
CA ALA A 601 -6.92 -18.88 13.26
C ALA A 601 -6.71 -18.33 11.84
N ALA A 602 -7.74 -17.68 11.25
CA ALA A 602 -7.62 -17.05 9.94
C ALA A 602 -6.60 -15.90 9.93
N LEU A 603 -6.64 -15.01 10.94
CA LEU A 603 -5.64 -13.95 11.11
C LEU A 603 -4.24 -14.51 11.37
N PHE A 604 -4.14 -15.61 12.11
CA PHE A 604 -2.85 -16.26 12.34
C PHE A 604 -2.30 -16.88 11.05
N SER A 605 -3.15 -17.46 10.21
CA SER A 605 -2.78 -17.93 8.86
C SER A 605 -2.28 -16.80 7.97
N ALA A 606 -2.89 -15.61 8.07
CA ALA A 606 -2.41 -14.41 7.38
C ALA A 606 -0.99 -14.00 7.81
N SER A 607 -0.66 -14.16 9.09
CA SER A 607 0.72 -13.89 9.55
C SER A 607 1.74 -14.93 9.08
N MET A 608 1.32 -16.18 8.81
CA MET A 608 2.20 -17.23 8.28
C MET A 608 2.62 -16.94 6.85
N LEU A 609 1.73 -16.36 6.06
CA LEU A 609 2.02 -15.92 4.69
C LEU A 609 3.25 -15.00 4.58
N LEU A 610 3.56 -14.26 5.65
CA LEU A 610 4.71 -13.35 5.68
C LEU A 610 6.04 -14.02 6.03
N ASN A 611 6.01 -15.01 6.91
CA ASN A 611 7.18 -15.49 7.64
C ASN A 611 7.60 -16.91 7.25
N THR A 612 6.68 -17.70 6.70
CA THR A 612 6.87 -19.14 6.51
C THR A 612 6.32 -19.63 5.16
N GLU A 613 6.63 -20.87 4.80
CA GLU A 613 6.06 -21.53 3.62
C GLU A 613 4.65 -22.11 3.91
N GLY A 614 4.27 -22.22 5.19
CA GLY A 614 3.04 -22.89 5.62
C GLY A 614 1.83 -22.00 5.89
N ARG A 615 0.82 -22.58 6.51
CA ARG A 615 -0.47 -21.94 6.79
C ARG A 615 -1.13 -22.60 7.99
N GLN A 616 -2.21 -22.02 8.51
CA GLN A 616 -3.05 -22.81 9.42
C GLN A 616 -3.80 -23.88 8.62
N TYR A 617 -3.89 -25.07 9.19
CA TYR A 617 -4.53 -26.23 8.57
C TYR A 617 -5.89 -26.52 9.23
N ALA A 618 -6.80 -27.10 8.47
CA ALA A 618 -8.00 -27.70 9.03
C ALA A 618 -7.71 -29.10 9.58
N PHE A 619 -8.56 -29.58 10.50
CA PHE A 619 -8.40 -30.92 11.07
C PHE A 619 -8.44 -32.02 10.00
N SER A 620 -9.38 -31.94 9.06
CA SER A 620 -9.51 -32.92 7.96
C SER A 620 -8.23 -33.04 7.11
N GLU A 621 -7.52 -31.92 6.92
CA GLU A 621 -6.26 -31.90 6.17
C GLU A 621 -5.15 -32.63 6.93
N LEU A 622 -5.05 -32.42 8.24
CA LEU A 622 -4.07 -33.09 9.10
C LEU A 622 -4.40 -34.56 9.35
N ASP A 623 -5.69 -34.91 9.49
CA ASP A 623 -6.15 -36.31 9.58
C ASP A 623 -5.74 -37.09 8.32
N ALA A 624 -6.04 -36.56 7.14
CA ALA A 624 -5.67 -37.20 5.87
C ALA A 624 -4.15 -37.41 5.77
N LEU A 625 -3.36 -36.41 6.20
CA LEU A 625 -1.91 -36.47 6.19
C LEU A 625 -1.36 -37.55 7.14
N LEU A 626 -1.87 -37.61 8.37
CA LEU A 626 -1.48 -38.63 9.36
C LEU A 626 -1.89 -40.05 8.91
N ARG A 627 -3.09 -40.22 8.31
CA ARG A 627 -3.51 -41.51 7.74
C ARG A 627 -2.59 -41.98 6.62
N ARG A 628 -2.19 -41.06 5.73
CA ARG A 628 -1.24 -41.39 4.64
C ARG A 628 0.11 -41.84 5.18
N ALA A 629 0.57 -41.29 6.30
CA ALA A 629 1.81 -41.73 6.96
C ALA A 629 1.68 -43.14 7.59
N GLY A 630 0.46 -43.57 7.93
CA GLY A 630 0.13 -44.90 8.46
C GLY A 630 -0.45 -44.89 9.87
N PHE A 631 -0.75 -43.72 10.44
CA PHE A 631 -1.36 -43.61 11.76
C PHE A 631 -2.86 -43.96 11.74
N GLU A 632 -3.35 -44.47 12.87
CA GLU A 632 -4.73 -44.83 13.14
C GLU A 632 -5.24 -44.10 14.39
N ASP A 633 -6.53 -44.26 14.71
CA ASP A 633 -7.16 -43.65 15.90
C ASP A 633 -6.88 -42.16 16.07
N ILE A 634 -7.04 -41.41 14.98
CA ILE A 634 -6.81 -39.97 14.94
C ILE A 634 -7.99 -39.26 15.60
N GLU A 635 -7.70 -38.53 16.67
CA GLU A 635 -8.66 -37.71 17.40
C GLU A 635 -8.17 -36.27 17.49
N CYS A 636 -9.09 -35.31 17.46
CA CYS A 636 -8.81 -33.90 17.70
C CYS A 636 -9.61 -33.40 18.90
N ARG A 637 -8.93 -32.70 19.81
CA ARG A 637 -9.53 -32.13 21.02
C ARG A 637 -9.11 -30.68 21.15
N ARG A 638 -10.04 -29.78 21.42
CA ARG A 638 -9.70 -28.38 21.75
C ARG A 638 -8.96 -28.36 23.09
N SER A 639 -7.81 -27.67 23.14
CA SER A 639 -6.96 -27.62 24.33
C SER A 639 -7.08 -26.27 25.04
N PHE A 640 -6.55 -25.19 24.45
CA PHE A 640 -6.53 -23.87 25.07
C PHE A 640 -6.62 -22.74 24.04
N GLY A 641 -7.57 -21.81 24.24
CA GLY A 641 -7.82 -20.75 23.28
C GLY A 641 -8.17 -21.32 21.89
N TYR A 642 -7.40 -20.97 20.87
CA TYR A 642 -7.56 -21.49 19.51
C TYR A 642 -6.75 -22.77 19.24
N TYR A 643 -5.98 -23.27 20.21
CA TYR A 643 -5.19 -24.48 20.04
C TYR A 643 -6.04 -25.73 20.11
N SER A 644 -5.70 -26.70 19.27
CA SER A 644 -6.24 -28.05 19.28
C SER A 644 -5.10 -29.06 19.34
N LEU A 645 -5.31 -30.10 20.14
CA LEU A 645 -4.45 -31.25 20.26
C LEU A 645 -5.01 -32.38 19.39
N ILE A 646 -4.27 -32.73 18.34
CA ILE A 646 -4.51 -33.92 17.55
C ILE A 646 -3.62 -35.04 18.08
N SER A 647 -4.18 -36.22 18.30
CA SER A 647 -3.42 -37.41 18.69
C SER A 647 -3.71 -38.55 17.73
N ALA A 648 -2.68 -39.34 17.39
CA ALA A 648 -2.83 -40.54 16.58
C ALA A 648 -1.87 -41.65 17.02
N ILE A 649 -2.20 -42.90 16.70
CA ILE A 649 -1.50 -44.10 17.18
C ILE A 649 -0.85 -44.83 16.01
N LYS A 650 0.38 -45.29 16.20
CA LYS A 650 1.01 -46.25 15.29
C LYS A 650 0.44 -47.64 15.55
N PRO A 651 -0.15 -48.33 14.55
CA PRO A 651 -0.86 -49.58 14.77
C PRO A 651 0.03 -50.68 15.34
N LEU A 652 -0.58 -51.59 16.10
CA LEU A 652 0.09 -52.75 16.72
C LEU A 652 0.54 -53.80 15.69
N GLN A 653 -0.01 -53.77 14.46
CA GLN A 653 0.35 -54.66 13.36
C GLN A 653 0.70 -53.83 12.11
N ALA A 654 1.91 -54.00 11.56
CA ALA A 654 2.33 -53.27 10.37
C ALA A 654 1.61 -53.80 9.12
N ARG A 655 0.86 -52.94 8.43
CA ARG A 655 0.41 -53.21 7.06
C ARG A 655 1.47 -52.73 6.06
N PRO A 656 1.74 -53.46 4.97
CA PRO A 656 2.68 -53.01 3.95
C PRO A 656 2.18 -51.73 3.25
N ARG A 657 3.04 -50.70 3.14
CA ARG A 657 2.73 -49.44 2.42
C ARG A 657 2.36 -49.74 0.96
N MET A 658 1.22 -49.23 0.49
CA MET A 658 0.89 -49.21 -0.94
C MET A 658 1.92 -48.32 -1.66
N ARG A 659 2.77 -48.91 -2.51
CA ARG A 659 3.64 -48.14 -3.42
C ARG A 659 2.78 -47.54 -4.53
N GLN A 660 2.71 -46.21 -4.64
CA GLN A 660 2.20 -45.56 -5.84
C GLN A 660 3.17 -45.83 -7.01
N GLN A 661 2.68 -46.47 -8.06
CA GLN A 661 3.37 -46.55 -9.34
C GLN A 661 3.34 -45.17 -10.00
N GLY A 662 4.50 -44.53 -10.14
CA GLY A 662 4.63 -43.31 -10.92
C GLY A 662 4.49 -43.62 -12.42
N SER A 663 3.53 -42.98 -13.08
CA SER A 663 3.49 -42.87 -14.53
C SER A 663 4.36 -41.69 -14.96
N MET A 664 5.53 -41.99 -15.53
CA MET A 664 6.15 -41.13 -16.52
C MET A 664 5.25 -41.09 -17.76
N GLN A 665 4.73 -39.91 -18.10
CA GLN A 665 4.71 -39.36 -19.47
C GLN A 665 4.41 -37.87 -19.42
#